data_AF-E3GET5-F1
#
_entry.id   AF-E3GET5-F1
#
_cell.length_a   1.000
_cell.length_b   1.000
_cell.length_c   1.000
_cell.angle_alpha   90.00
_cell.angle_beta   90.00
_cell.angle_gamma   90.00
#
_symmetry.space_group_name_H-M   'P 1'
#
loop_
_entity.id
_entity.type
_entity.pdbx_description
1 polymer ?
#
loop_
_entity_poly.entity_id
_entity_poly.type
_entity_poly.pdbx_seq_one_letter_code
_entity_poly.pdbx_strand_id
1 'polypeptide(L)'
;MNRWLSLSGVWADYSLFRKVIVEGIYPMHPLATFMLTQLSDYLQNRSSMTLISQYIAEVADSSIENGIPLVLPEELMCGDLYQEMLSSEINGKQLSQHCIRYDNILRKQGDKLSDRLLAVLRANLIARILKFKTRDYEDAKEALVLCSGLTISELEDELELLENEYAVLGFDEHAGCFDFMEDSRGAHEYKIKKKRIAATWKTDFRAMFKTAKVLEIGELSEPQETSFGTTHKILTNEWKYSQEVLLAEDVSKELIGEYKKTWKASVSAAVPKGRLIWIYVNKDTDYQYIKRLHMFAKELQGSPILLMLLNDSEDRLASALKNYDVLDQMDDSIRQMYSRAYSDDYNQAEDILRNEFEMLKKQRQCIYPDEIIQLKKRLQVALTEVFEGIYPKVVSFNFDGLLTASNNFTGKGSQYYCQIIKMLLSNNVNYDTIHDFTSDVRSKITAVLMESSATSWKCISTNYAIMPPAESRARAVYEEAVSDLNSSKKYDCVQFLEKYCYPPYGLSEESALMMLAVLLANHSYCVRIHYNGSQNSIIRWKDEVIIKDKKINMDLIRTSKLILIDTNAVEAKFQQYINRLDATTDLDAVIRLQREIQKFADDNGVPESLEVNYKLANSRFEIAARARKDWDDRIVKVEDELETAYERGNVYNALVALETIDEIPLYSIFNENGFTISEEYRNRLLELGNEARNIVDTCFENWLEGTIHCKSVEAMTQFEKHVKRCNEKLVKFRFATYAKKLSAKGDAELAKKDEIRSRQELLSDGQKYLTAYKKVSTKNYTDVSDMLAKAKDLLERLSKYELALGNDAKRLHTQLDQCVAKLDSAKKRMQQDMENIWEDLANTQTLEDIENVQSCIAMVMNYRMATRDLQDFEELNTALDNFVSDINVLKEAVNDRKLLQKEIASLRNKYSDAELDFDVDAVLEDVISSAENAIDTKDHVWRTQYLTLGNQTREEIHIWKDNTRILPAFLKQETIEAVEKMKIEADQIVSKAMIEDVVFYFKKLNPEERTRCLALLMSNNEDC
;
A
#
# COMPACT_ATOMS: atom_id res chain seq x y z
N MET A 1 52.26 -15.84 38.99
CA MET A 1 51.66 -16.88 39.87
C MET A 1 50.62 -16.31 40.84
N ASN A 2 50.98 -15.52 41.87
CA ASN A 2 50.00 -14.94 42.84
C ASN A 2 48.87 -14.11 42.19
N ARG A 3 49.10 -13.59 40.98
CA ARG A 3 48.13 -12.83 40.19
C ARG A 3 46.93 -13.67 39.73
N TRP A 4 47.14 -14.94 39.40
CA TRP A 4 46.12 -15.79 38.75
C TRP A 4 45.74 -17.05 39.54
N LEU A 5 46.55 -17.42 40.54
CA LEU A 5 46.37 -18.64 41.34
C LEU A 5 46.20 -18.29 42.82
N SER A 6 45.34 -19.03 43.52
CA SER A 6 45.15 -18.91 44.97
C SER A 6 46.22 -19.72 45.71
N LEU A 7 47.37 -19.09 45.97
CA LEU A 7 48.53 -19.73 46.62
C LEU A 7 48.43 -19.66 48.16
N SER A 8 48.87 -20.71 48.85
CA SER A 8 48.97 -20.78 50.31
C SER A 8 50.25 -21.50 50.75
N GLY A 9 50.65 -21.31 52.02
CA GLY A 9 51.85 -21.94 52.58
C GLY A 9 53.13 -21.49 51.89
N VAL A 10 54.00 -22.46 51.53
CA VAL A 10 55.32 -22.23 50.89
C VAL A 10 55.21 -21.43 49.59
N TRP A 11 54.06 -21.48 48.90
CA TRP A 11 53.84 -20.76 47.64
C TRP A 11 53.48 -19.28 47.82
N ALA A 12 52.96 -18.88 48.99
CA ALA A 12 52.53 -17.51 49.26
C ALA A 12 53.62 -16.65 49.91
N ASP A 13 54.50 -17.25 50.71
CA ASP A 13 55.64 -16.58 51.34
C ASP A 13 56.82 -16.52 50.35
N TYR A 14 57.18 -15.31 49.90
CA TYR A 14 58.24 -15.11 48.91
C TYR A 14 59.61 -15.67 49.36
N SER A 15 59.94 -15.59 50.64
CA SER A 15 61.22 -16.06 51.16
C SER A 15 61.33 -17.59 51.13
N LEU A 16 60.23 -18.27 51.50
CA LEU A 16 60.13 -19.72 51.43
C LEU A 16 59.99 -20.20 49.99
N PHE A 17 59.17 -19.53 49.17
CA PHE A 17 59.01 -19.81 47.75
C PHE A 17 60.36 -19.73 47.02
N ARG A 18 61.13 -18.66 47.22
CA ARG A 18 62.43 -18.50 46.60
C ARG A 18 63.40 -19.60 47.02
N LYS A 19 63.55 -19.85 48.32
CA LYS A 19 64.53 -20.81 48.83
C LYS A 19 64.17 -22.27 48.51
N VAL A 20 62.89 -22.63 48.62
CA VAL A 20 62.43 -24.02 48.51
C VAL A 20 62.04 -24.36 47.07
N ILE A 21 61.28 -23.50 46.40
CA ILE A 21 60.74 -23.80 45.06
C ILE A 21 61.71 -23.36 43.96
N VAL A 22 62.15 -22.10 43.99
CA VAL A 22 63.00 -21.55 42.91
C VAL A 22 64.42 -22.10 42.99
N GLU A 23 65.07 -22.00 44.16
CA GLU A 23 66.44 -22.45 44.36
C GLU A 23 66.52 -23.96 44.66
N GLY A 24 65.51 -24.52 45.32
CA GLY A 24 65.55 -25.90 45.82
C GLY A 24 65.08 -26.99 44.85
N ILE A 25 64.28 -26.66 43.83
CA ILE A 25 63.71 -27.63 42.86
C ILE A 25 64.21 -27.35 41.44
N TYR A 26 65.21 -26.47 41.29
CA TYR A 26 65.94 -26.29 40.03
C TYR A 26 66.45 -27.65 39.51
N PRO A 27 66.30 -27.99 38.20
CA PRO A 27 65.92 -27.13 37.07
C PRO A 27 64.42 -27.05 36.73
N MET A 28 63.48 -27.28 37.64
CA MET A 28 62.05 -27.15 37.32
C MET A 28 61.56 -25.70 37.38
N HIS A 29 60.74 -25.28 36.40
CA HIS A 29 60.03 -24.01 36.50
C HIS A 29 59.01 -24.06 37.68
N PRO A 30 58.86 -22.99 38.48
CA PRO A 30 57.95 -23.00 39.62
C PRO A 30 56.50 -23.38 39.29
N LEU A 31 55.98 -22.99 38.11
CA LEU A 31 54.66 -23.42 37.63
C LEU A 31 54.61 -24.91 37.25
N ALA A 32 55.70 -25.48 36.73
CA ALA A 32 55.76 -26.91 36.41
C ALA A 32 55.72 -27.75 37.71
N THR A 33 56.49 -27.32 38.72
CA THR A 33 56.41 -27.91 40.06
C THR A 33 55.02 -27.74 40.67
N PHE A 34 54.43 -26.53 40.56
CA PHE A 34 53.08 -26.28 41.07
C PHE A 34 52.06 -27.20 40.41
N MET A 35 52.11 -27.36 39.09
CA MET A 35 51.25 -28.26 38.33
C MET A 35 51.30 -29.68 38.88
N LEU A 36 52.49 -30.25 39.06
CA LEU A 36 52.66 -31.62 39.57
C LEU A 36 52.14 -31.81 41.00
N THR A 37 52.04 -30.74 41.80
CA THR A 37 51.40 -30.79 43.13
C THR A 37 49.88 -30.75 43.08
N GLN A 38 49.30 -30.16 42.03
CA GLN A 38 47.84 -30.05 41.86
C GLN A 38 47.25 -31.24 41.09
N LEU A 39 48.08 -32.04 40.43
CA LEU A 39 47.66 -33.20 39.62
C LEU A 39 47.53 -34.51 40.41
N SER A 40 47.48 -34.48 41.74
CA SER A 40 47.28 -35.69 42.56
C SER A 40 46.03 -36.48 42.15
N ASP A 41 45.00 -35.79 41.69
CA ASP A 41 43.72 -36.39 41.27
C ASP A 41 43.79 -37.01 39.86
N TYR A 42 44.82 -36.68 39.07
CA TYR A 42 45.09 -37.24 37.75
C TYR A 42 46.10 -38.41 37.81
N LEU A 43 47.00 -38.40 38.79
CA LEU A 43 48.12 -39.34 38.91
C LEU A 43 47.77 -40.54 39.81
N GLN A 44 47.21 -41.61 39.24
CA GLN A 44 46.89 -42.84 39.99
C GLN A 44 48.04 -43.87 40.04
N ASN A 45 48.91 -43.89 39.02
CA ASN A 45 49.85 -44.99 38.78
C ASN A 45 51.33 -44.64 39.09
N ARG A 46 51.66 -43.36 39.29
CA ARG A 46 53.02 -42.88 39.51
C ARG A 46 53.03 -41.74 40.53
N SER A 47 54.12 -41.63 41.30
CA SER A 47 54.32 -40.51 42.21
C SER A 47 54.79 -39.27 41.44
N SER A 48 54.32 -38.07 41.80
CA SER A 48 54.83 -36.80 41.26
C SER A 48 56.35 -36.67 41.40
N MET A 49 56.94 -37.28 42.43
CA MET A 49 58.40 -37.33 42.63
C MET A 49 59.12 -38.15 41.55
N THR A 50 58.48 -39.20 41.03
CA THR A 50 59.04 -40.00 39.93
C THR A 50 59.11 -39.19 38.65
N LEU A 51 58.08 -38.39 38.36
CA LEU A 51 58.05 -37.48 37.21
C LEU A 51 59.13 -36.40 37.33
N ILE A 52 59.25 -35.75 38.49
CA ILE A 52 60.30 -34.75 38.74
C ILE A 52 61.68 -35.37 38.50
N SER A 53 61.93 -36.58 39.02
CA SER A 53 63.21 -37.25 38.80
C SER A 53 63.49 -37.56 37.33
N GLN A 54 62.47 -37.87 36.53
CA GLN A 54 62.61 -38.13 35.09
C GLN A 54 62.98 -36.86 34.33
N TYR A 55 62.21 -35.77 34.50
CA TYR A 55 62.48 -34.50 33.82
C TYR A 55 63.84 -33.90 34.22
N ILE A 56 64.24 -34.02 35.50
CA ILE A 56 65.57 -33.57 35.93
C ILE A 56 66.67 -34.41 35.27
N ALA A 57 66.47 -35.73 35.12
CA ALA A 57 67.45 -36.60 34.46
C ALA A 57 67.58 -36.29 32.96
N GLU A 58 66.47 -35.97 32.29
CA GLU A 58 66.46 -35.59 30.86
C GLU A 58 67.25 -34.30 30.59
N VAL A 59 67.25 -33.38 31.56
CA VAL A 59 67.92 -32.08 31.46
C VAL A 59 69.34 -32.10 32.05
N ALA A 60 69.73 -33.18 32.75
CA ALA A 60 71.02 -33.26 33.45
C ALA A 60 72.24 -33.11 32.53
N ASP A 61 72.15 -33.56 31.28
CA ASP A 61 73.23 -33.52 30.29
C ASP A 61 73.21 -32.26 29.40
N SER A 62 72.31 -31.31 29.67
CA SER A 62 72.15 -30.10 28.84
C SER A 62 73.30 -29.09 29.03
N SER A 63 73.77 -28.50 27.93
CA SER A 63 74.82 -27.48 27.95
C SER A 63 74.27 -26.12 28.43
N ILE A 64 75.00 -25.46 29.33
CA ILE A 64 74.65 -24.14 29.89
C ILE A 64 75.00 -23.00 28.90
N GLU A 65 75.65 -23.30 27.77
CA GLU A 65 76.07 -22.30 26.78
C GLU A 65 74.90 -21.53 26.15
N ASN A 66 73.71 -22.12 26.10
CA ASN A 66 72.49 -21.51 25.51
C ASN A 66 71.52 -20.94 26.56
N GLY A 67 71.92 -20.87 27.83
CA GLY A 67 71.08 -20.41 28.93
C GLY A 67 71.05 -21.38 30.10
N ILE A 68 70.41 -20.96 31.19
CA ILE A 68 70.21 -21.82 32.35
C ILE A 68 69.08 -22.80 32.01
N PRO A 69 69.34 -24.12 31.99
CA PRO A 69 68.32 -25.10 31.61
C PRO A 69 67.17 -25.10 32.60
N LEU A 70 65.94 -25.07 32.08
CA LEU A 70 64.73 -24.93 32.87
C LEU A 70 63.61 -25.75 32.23
N VAL A 71 63.06 -26.70 32.96
CA VAL A 71 61.91 -27.49 32.51
C VAL A 71 60.66 -26.62 32.56
N LEU A 72 60.12 -26.28 31.40
CA LEU A 72 58.96 -25.42 31.27
C LEU A 72 57.66 -26.19 31.57
N PRO A 73 56.59 -25.50 31.99
CA PRO A 73 55.30 -26.16 32.23
C PRO A 73 54.77 -26.90 31.00
N GLU A 74 54.89 -26.31 29.81
CA GLU A 74 54.37 -26.89 28.56
C GLU A 74 55.04 -28.24 28.20
N GLU A 75 56.31 -28.42 28.57
CA GLU A 75 57.08 -29.65 28.31
C GLU A 75 56.51 -30.86 29.06
N LEU A 76 55.83 -30.63 30.19
CA LEU A 76 55.13 -31.68 30.92
C LEU A 76 54.02 -32.34 30.08
N MET A 77 53.50 -31.62 29.08
CA MET A 77 52.42 -32.08 28.20
C MET A 77 52.92 -32.77 26.92
N CYS A 78 54.23 -32.98 26.76
CA CYS A 78 54.83 -33.64 25.59
C CYS A 78 54.77 -35.17 25.61
N GLY A 79 54.58 -35.80 26.77
CA GLY A 79 54.87 -37.21 26.98
C GLY A 79 53.78 -38.02 27.68
N ASP A 80 54.19 -39.08 28.37
CA ASP A 80 53.32 -40.05 29.07
C ASP A 80 52.27 -39.37 29.97
N LEU A 81 52.65 -38.27 30.64
CA LEU A 81 51.77 -37.55 31.55
C LEU A 81 50.51 -37.03 30.84
N TYR A 82 50.64 -36.46 29.64
CA TYR A 82 49.49 -35.98 28.88
C TYR A 82 48.57 -37.15 28.49
N GLN A 83 49.12 -38.30 28.09
CA GLN A 83 48.34 -39.48 27.74
C GLN A 83 47.57 -40.03 28.94
N GLU A 84 48.18 -40.04 30.13
CA GLU A 84 47.49 -40.41 31.37
C GLU A 84 46.33 -39.44 31.69
N MET A 85 46.55 -38.13 31.51
CA MET A 85 45.52 -37.12 31.73
C MET A 85 44.37 -37.21 30.72
N LEU A 86 44.68 -37.39 29.43
CA LEU A 86 43.71 -37.61 28.37
C LEU A 86 42.87 -38.87 28.64
N SER A 87 43.52 -39.97 29.04
CA SER A 87 42.83 -41.22 29.38
C SER A 87 41.88 -41.06 30.58
N SER A 88 42.22 -40.19 31.54
CA SER A 88 41.39 -39.91 32.73
C SER A 88 40.13 -39.12 32.37
N GLU A 89 40.21 -38.17 31.44
CA GLU A 89 39.05 -37.46 30.91
C GLU A 89 38.18 -38.38 30.02
N ILE A 90 38.76 -39.19 29.12
CA ILE A 90 38.02 -40.12 28.25
C ILE A 90 37.25 -41.17 29.06
N ASN A 91 37.85 -41.69 30.12
CA ASN A 91 37.23 -42.68 31.00
C ASN A 91 36.24 -42.06 32.01
N GLY A 92 35.99 -40.74 31.93
CA GLY A 92 35.03 -40.02 32.79
C GLY A 92 35.45 -39.91 34.27
N LYS A 93 36.73 -40.17 34.58
CA LYS A 93 37.26 -40.03 35.96
C LYS A 93 37.43 -38.57 36.36
N GLN A 94 37.64 -37.69 35.38
CA GLN A 94 37.70 -36.24 35.54
C GLN A 94 36.57 -35.60 34.73
N LEU A 95 35.94 -34.56 35.29
CA LEU A 95 34.78 -33.89 34.67
C LEU A 95 35.19 -32.89 33.57
N SER A 96 36.46 -32.48 33.52
CA SER A 96 36.96 -31.61 32.46
C SER A 96 37.10 -32.36 31.14
N GLN A 97 37.05 -31.61 30.03
CA GLN A 97 37.24 -32.13 28.68
C GLN A 97 38.36 -31.38 27.94
N HIS A 98 39.28 -30.72 28.67
CA HIS A 98 40.28 -29.86 28.05
C HIS A 98 41.32 -30.66 27.27
N CYS A 99 41.72 -31.83 27.77
CA CYS A 99 42.66 -32.72 27.08
C CYS A 99 42.01 -33.34 25.84
N ILE A 100 40.72 -33.70 25.91
CA ILE A 100 39.94 -34.19 24.75
C ILE A 100 39.88 -33.14 23.65
N ARG A 101 39.58 -31.88 24.01
CA ARG A 101 39.52 -30.78 23.04
C ARG A 101 40.84 -30.49 22.36
N TYR A 102 41.91 -30.49 23.13
CA TYR A 102 43.27 -30.37 22.59
C TYR A 102 43.62 -31.54 21.66
N ASP A 103 43.29 -32.80 22.03
CA ASP A 103 43.54 -33.99 21.20
C ASP A 103 42.79 -33.92 19.86
N ASN A 104 41.53 -33.45 19.87
CA ASN A 104 40.74 -33.29 18.66
C ASN A 104 41.35 -32.26 17.70
N ILE A 105 41.91 -31.16 18.21
CA ILE A 105 42.63 -30.16 17.42
C ILE A 105 43.88 -30.80 16.79
N LEU A 106 44.66 -31.55 17.56
CA LEU A 106 45.85 -32.25 17.06
C LEU A 106 45.50 -33.25 15.96
N ARG A 107 44.43 -34.04 16.11
CA ARG A 107 43.99 -35.00 15.08
C ARG A 107 43.54 -34.33 13.77
N LYS A 108 42.89 -33.16 13.86
CA LYS A 108 42.36 -32.45 12.67
C LYS A 108 43.43 -31.62 11.96
N GLN A 109 44.33 -30.97 12.70
CA GLN A 109 45.21 -29.93 12.17
C GLN A 109 46.67 -30.02 12.66
N GLY A 110 47.03 -31.00 13.49
CA GLY A 110 48.36 -31.09 14.12
C GLY A 110 49.54 -31.04 13.15
N ASP A 111 49.44 -31.73 12.02
CA ASP A 111 50.51 -31.75 10.98
C ASP A 111 50.79 -30.37 10.34
N LYS A 112 49.89 -29.39 10.52
CA LYS A 112 50.00 -28.05 9.95
C LYS A 112 50.50 -27.00 10.95
N LEU A 113 50.66 -27.38 12.23
CA LEU A 113 51.05 -26.49 13.31
C LEU A 113 52.56 -26.61 13.58
N SER A 114 53.21 -25.48 13.81
CA SER A 114 54.62 -25.42 14.22
C SER A 114 54.80 -25.83 15.68
N ASP A 115 56.03 -26.17 16.09
CA ASP A 115 56.33 -26.50 17.49
C ASP A 115 55.99 -25.35 18.45
N ARG A 116 56.13 -24.10 17.98
CA ARG A 116 55.76 -22.88 18.72
C ARG A 116 54.26 -22.76 18.91
N LEU A 117 53.46 -22.95 17.85
CA LEU A 117 51.99 -22.99 17.91
C LEU A 117 51.52 -24.09 18.89
N LEU A 118 52.14 -25.27 18.84
CA LEU A 118 51.86 -26.37 19.76
C LEU A 118 52.24 -26.04 21.20
N ALA A 119 53.33 -25.30 21.44
CA ALA A 119 53.71 -24.83 22.78
C ALA A 119 52.67 -23.86 23.36
N VAL A 120 52.10 -22.96 22.54
CA VAL A 120 51.00 -22.06 22.96
C VAL A 120 49.74 -22.85 23.30
N LEU A 121 49.36 -23.83 22.49
CA LEU A 121 48.20 -24.69 22.77
C LEU A 121 48.38 -25.50 24.07
N ARG A 122 49.58 -26.05 24.30
CA ARG A 122 49.93 -26.75 25.56
C ARG A 122 49.93 -25.80 26.76
N ALA A 123 50.45 -24.59 26.59
CA ALA A 123 50.40 -23.54 27.62
C ALA A 123 48.96 -23.17 27.98
N ASN A 124 48.06 -23.08 27.00
CA ASN A 124 46.64 -22.83 27.24
C ASN A 124 45.97 -24.02 27.94
N LEU A 125 46.29 -25.25 27.53
CA LEU A 125 45.81 -26.46 28.20
C LEU A 125 46.17 -26.43 29.69
N ILE A 126 47.39 -26.06 30.04
CA ILE A 126 47.86 -25.94 31.42
C ILE A 126 47.10 -24.85 32.19
N ALA A 127 46.93 -23.66 31.59
CA ALA A 127 46.19 -22.57 32.20
C ALA A 127 44.75 -22.98 32.55
N ARG A 128 44.11 -23.79 31.68
CA ARG A 128 42.75 -24.31 31.87
C ARG A 128 42.69 -25.40 32.94
N ILE A 129 43.62 -26.36 32.92
CA ILE A 129 43.71 -27.43 33.94
C ILE A 129 43.93 -26.84 35.34
N LEU A 130 44.83 -25.86 35.45
CA LEU A 130 45.16 -25.20 36.72
C LEU A 130 44.18 -24.08 37.10
N LYS A 131 43.16 -23.83 36.28
CA LYS A 131 42.09 -22.84 36.51
C LYS A 131 42.62 -21.44 36.82
N PHE A 132 43.50 -20.93 35.97
CA PHE A 132 44.02 -19.57 36.08
C PHE A 132 42.88 -18.55 36.04
N LYS A 133 42.89 -17.59 36.98
CA LYS A 133 41.92 -16.50 37.05
C LYS A 133 42.48 -15.24 36.39
N THR A 134 42.41 -15.18 35.08
CA THR A 134 42.83 -14.05 34.25
C THR A 134 41.65 -13.10 34.01
N ARG A 135 41.93 -11.79 33.87
CA ARG A 135 40.88 -10.75 33.82
C ARG A 135 40.49 -10.33 32.41
N ASP A 136 41.46 -10.23 31.53
CA ASP A 136 41.33 -9.72 30.17
C ASP A 136 42.35 -10.41 29.26
N TYR A 137 42.29 -10.10 27.97
CA TYR A 137 43.13 -10.71 26.94
C TYR A 137 44.63 -10.54 27.23
N GLU A 138 45.03 -9.35 27.67
CA GLU A 138 46.42 -9.03 28.01
C GLU A 138 46.91 -9.80 29.24
N ASP A 139 46.08 -9.91 30.27
CA ASP A 139 46.36 -10.66 31.50
C ASP A 139 46.44 -12.18 31.22
N ALA A 140 45.63 -12.70 30.30
CA ALA A 140 45.70 -14.09 29.83
C ALA A 140 46.96 -14.36 28.99
N LYS A 141 47.34 -13.42 28.13
CA LYS A 141 48.58 -13.48 27.34
C LYS A 141 49.82 -13.53 28.24
N GLU A 142 49.91 -12.68 29.27
CA GLU A 142 50.98 -12.74 30.27
C GLU A 142 51.05 -14.12 30.97
N ALA A 143 49.90 -14.76 31.20
CA ALA A 143 49.86 -16.09 31.79
C ALA A 143 50.40 -17.18 30.86
N LEU A 144 50.06 -17.12 29.58
CA LEU A 144 50.53 -18.06 28.57
C LEU A 144 52.05 -17.94 28.33
N VAL A 145 52.61 -16.72 28.40
CA VAL A 145 54.07 -16.50 28.34
C VAL A 145 54.79 -17.30 29.43
N LEU A 146 54.27 -17.27 30.65
CA LEU A 146 54.88 -18.00 31.78
C LEU A 146 54.75 -19.52 31.68
N CYS A 147 53.78 -20.02 30.91
CA CYS A 147 53.59 -21.45 30.68
C CYS A 147 54.39 -21.97 29.46
N SER A 148 54.51 -21.16 28.40
CA SER A 148 55.16 -21.52 27.13
C SER A 148 56.64 -21.18 27.07
N GLY A 149 57.12 -20.22 27.87
CA GLY A 149 58.50 -19.71 27.79
C GLY A 149 58.79 -18.82 26.58
N LEU A 150 57.78 -18.52 25.74
CA LEU A 150 57.92 -17.62 24.60
C LEU A 150 57.96 -16.15 25.05
N THR A 151 58.58 -15.28 24.26
CA THR A 151 58.48 -13.84 24.49
C THR A 151 57.06 -13.34 24.18
N ILE A 152 56.66 -12.18 24.74
CA ILE A 152 55.32 -11.62 24.47
C ILE A 152 55.09 -11.42 22.97
N SER A 153 56.07 -10.89 22.23
CA SER A 153 55.96 -10.67 20.78
C SER A 153 55.80 -11.98 20.00
N GLU A 154 56.57 -13.02 20.35
CA GLU A 154 56.42 -14.33 19.71
C GLU A 154 55.06 -14.95 20.03
N LEU A 155 54.58 -14.82 21.27
CA LEU A 155 53.26 -15.32 21.65
C LEU A 155 52.12 -14.61 20.90
N GLU A 156 52.22 -13.29 20.70
CA GLU A 156 51.24 -12.50 19.95
C GLU A 156 51.09 -12.98 18.51
N ASP A 157 52.21 -13.15 17.81
CA ASP A 157 52.23 -13.63 16.42
C ASP A 157 51.57 -15.02 16.31
N GLU A 158 51.91 -15.93 17.24
CA GLU A 158 51.37 -17.30 17.23
C GLU A 158 49.90 -17.34 17.66
N LEU A 159 49.46 -16.49 18.61
CA LEU A 159 48.05 -16.36 18.99
C LEU A 159 47.21 -15.81 17.83
N GLU A 160 47.72 -14.84 17.07
CA GLU A 160 47.03 -14.30 15.90
C GLU A 160 46.74 -15.40 14.87
N LEU A 161 47.70 -16.29 14.62
CA LEU A 161 47.52 -17.44 13.73
C LEU A 161 46.51 -18.44 14.29
N LEU A 162 46.61 -18.81 15.58
CA LEU A 162 45.71 -19.77 16.22
C LEU A 162 44.26 -19.28 16.29
N GLU A 163 44.03 -17.98 16.50
CA GLU A 163 42.70 -17.38 16.59
C GLU A 163 42.10 -17.06 15.20
N ASN A 164 42.90 -16.52 14.26
CA ASN A 164 42.36 -15.97 13.02
C ASN A 164 42.57 -16.88 11.79
N GLU A 165 43.73 -17.53 11.67
CA GLU A 165 44.01 -18.40 10.50
C GLU A 165 43.43 -19.80 10.67
N TYR A 166 43.74 -20.43 11.81
CA TYR A 166 43.33 -21.80 12.12
C TYR A 166 42.02 -21.87 12.91
N ALA A 167 41.67 -20.80 13.64
CA ALA A 167 40.48 -20.68 14.47
C ALA A 167 40.34 -21.79 15.54
N VAL A 168 41.47 -22.26 16.08
CA VAL A 168 41.54 -23.36 17.07
C VAL A 168 41.52 -22.86 18.52
N LEU A 169 41.78 -21.58 18.73
CA LEU A 169 41.61 -20.87 20.01
C LEU A 169 40.61 -19.72 19.83
N GLY A 170 39.89 -19.41 20.90
CA GLY A 170 39.09 -18.19 20.99
C GLY A 170 39.06 -17.67 22.43
N PHE A 171 39.29 -16.38 22.61
CA PHE A 171 39.21 -15.75 23.92
C PHE A 171 37.74 -15.64 24.40
N ASP A 172 37.44 -16.24 25.56
CA ASP A 172 36.16 -16.07 26.25
C ASP A 172 36.28 -14.91 27.24
N GLU A 173 35.66 -13.77 26.91
CA GLU A 173 35.66 -12.57 27.76
C GLU A 173 34.96 -12.79 29.11
N HIS A 174 33.96 -13.67 29.19
CA HIS A 174 33.22 -13.93 30.42
C HIS A 174 34.03 -14.81 31.38
N ALA A 175 34.74 -15.80 30.85
CA ALA A 175 35.65 -16.64 31.64
C ALA A 175 37.05 -16.02 31.82
N GLY A 176 37.39 -15.00 31.03
CA GLY A 176 38.68 -14.31 31.03
C GLY A 176 39.84 -15.14 30.48
N CYS A 177 39.60 -16.16 29.66
CA CYS A 177 40.62 -17.12 29.22
C CYS A 177 40.36 -17.67 27.80
N PHE A 178 41.39 -18.21 27.15
CA PHE A 178 41.25 -18.85 25.84
C PHE A 178 40.62 -20.25 25.94
N ASP A 179 39.57 -20.51 25.15
CA ASP A 179 38.96 -21.83 25.00
C ASP A 179 39.39 -22.51 23.69
N PHE A 180 39.34 -23.84 23.68
CA PHE A 180 39.63 -24.65 22.50
C PHE A 180 38.39 -24.73 21.60
N MET A 181 38.58 -24.44 20.32
CA MET A 181 37.52 -24.34 19.32
C MET A 181 37.63 -25.51 18.32
N GLU A 182 36.93 -26.62 18.60
CA GLU A 182 37.11 -27.89 17.87
C GLU A 182 36.53 -27.90 16.44
N ASP A 183 35.45 -27.15 16.17
CA ASP A 183 34.66 -27.22 14.93
C ASP A 183 34.70 -25.94 14.07
N SER A 184 35.52 -24.97 14.45
CA SER A 184 35.65 -23.70 13.72
C SER A 184 36.40 -23.90 12.40
N ARG A 185 35.78 -23.48 11.29
CA ARG A 185 36.41 -23.52 9.95
C ARG A 185 37.10 -22.19 9.66
N GLY A 186 38.43 -22.22 9.61
CA GLY A 186 39.27 -21.01 9.48
C GLY A 186 39.24 -20.31 8.11
N ALA A 187 39.83 -19.12 8.05
CA ALA A 187 39.88 -18.25 6.87
C ALA A 187 40.52 -18.92 5.63
N HIS A 188 41.39 -19.91 5.84
CA HIS A 188 42.01 -20.66 4.75
C HIS A 188 41.00 -21.49 3.93
N GLU A 189 40.03 -22.14 4.57
CA GLU A 189 39.00 -22.90 3.86
C GLU A 189 38.07 -21.99 3.06
N TYR A 190 37.71 -20.85 3.65
CA TYR A 190 36.95 -19.80 2.97
C TYR A 190 37.65 -19.34 1.69
N LYS A 191 38.97 -19.06 1.74
CA LYS A 191 39.77 -18.66 0.56
C LYS A 191 39.73 -19.72 -0.56
N ILE A 192 39.77 -21.02 -0.21
CA ILE A 192 39.65 -22.10 -1.21
C ILE A 192 38.25 -22.11 -1.83
N LYS A 193 37.20 -21.98 -1.01
CA LYS A 193 35.81 -21.99 -1.50
C LYS A 193 35.54 -20.79 -2.41
N LYS A 194 35.98 -19.59 -2.02
CA LYS A 194 35.93 -18.37 -2.84
C LYS A 194 36.63 -18.57 -4.19
N LYS A 195 37.84 -19.14 -4.20
CA LYS A 195 38.57 -19.44 -5.45
C LYS A 195 37.78 -20.37 -6.39
N ARG A 196 37.07 -21.36 -5.86
CA ARG A 196 36.22 -22.25 -6.68
C ARG A 196 35.04 -21.52 -7.29
N ILE A 197 34.35 -20.68 -6.52
CA ILE A 197 33.21 -19.88 -7.00
C ILE A 197 33.68 -18.87 -8.06
N ALA A 198 34.79 -18.18 -7.81
CA ALA A 198 35.38 -17.23 -8.74
C ALA A 198 35.85 -17.86 -10.07
N ALA A 199 36.15 -19.16 -10.08
CA ALA A 199 36.52 -19.90 -11.28
C ALA A 199 35.31 -20.25 -12.17
N THR A 200 34.12 -20.43 -11.58
CA THR A 200 32.87 -20.71 -12.30
C THR A 200 32.10 -19.44 -12.72
N TRP A 201 32.54 -18.28 -12.24
CA TRP A 201 31.89 -16.99 -12.50
C TRP A 201 31.99 -16.55 -13.97
N LYS A 202 30.89 -16.03 -14.52
CA LYS A 202 30.79 -15.49 -15.88
C LYS A 202 30.75 -13.97 -15.85
N THR A 203 31.48 -13.33 -16.76
CA THR A 203 31.57 -11.88 -16.85
C THR A 203 30.30 -11.27 -17.46
N ASP A 204 29.63 -10.40 -16.71
CA ASP A 204 28.53 -9.57 -17.20
C ASP A 204 28.60 -8.14 -16.62
N PHE A 205 29.57 -7.35 -17.11
CA PHE A 205 29.73 -5.95 -16.69
C PHE A 205 28.50 -5.09 -17.01
N ARG A 206 27.76 -5.43 -18.07
CA ARG A 206 26.56 -4.70 -18.46
C ARG A 206 25.46 -4.82 -17.39
N ALA A 207 25.29 -6.00 -16.81
CA ALA A 207 24.37 -6.18 -15.67
C ALA A 207 24.87 -5.44 -14.42
N MET A 208 26.18 -5.51 -14.13
CA MET A 208 26.75 -4.88 -12.93
C MET A 208 26.63 -3.36 -12.93
N PHE A 209 26.87 -2.69 -14.07
CA PHE A 209 26.69 -1.24 -14.18
C PHE A 209 25.23 -0.78 -14.10
N LYS A 210 24.26 -1.71 -14.07
CA LYS A 210 22.84 -1.43 -13.80
C LYS A 210 22.43 -1.70 -12.36
N THR A 211 23.30 -2.32 -11.55
CA THR A 211 23.01 -2.66 -10.16
C THR A 211 23.12 -1.41 -9.27
N ALA A 212 22.08 -1.11 -8.51
CA ALA A 212 22.02 0.07 -7.64
C ALA A 212 23.21 0.15 -6.67
N LYS A 213 23.58 -0.96 -6.02
CA LYS A 213 24.74 -1.03 -5.11
C LYS A 213 26.05 -0.61 -5.78
N VAL A 214 26.30 -1.06 -7.01
CA VAL A 214 27.53 -0.72 -7.75
C VAL A 214 27.55 0.76 -8.11
N LEU A 215 26.41 1.32 -8.51
CA LEU A 215 26.27 2.75 -8.81
C LEU A 215 26.40 3.61 -7.55
N GLU A 216 25.94 3.15 -6.40
CA GLU A 216 26.13 3.81 -5.10
C GLU A 216 27.62 3.79 -4.69
N ILE A 217 28.28 2.63 -4.76
CA ILE A 217 29.73 2.49 -4.47
C ILE A 217 30.56 3.39 -5.39
N GLY A 218 30.19 3.51 -6.67
CA GLY A 218 30.87 4.38 -7.63
C GLY A 218 30.52 5.87 -7.52
N GLU A 219 29.60 6.26 -6.63
CA GLU A 219 29.02 7.61 -6.54
C GLU A 219 28.46 8.11 -7.90
N LEU A 220 27.69 7.25 -8.55
CA LEU A 220 27.10 7.42 -9.88
C LEU A 220 25.56 7.34 -9.87
N SER A 221 24.96 7.04 -8.71
CA SER A 221 23.51 7.00 -8.51
C SER A 221 22.90 8.40 -8.46
N GLU A 222 23.51 9.31 -7.69
CA GLU A 222 23.03 10.68 -7.51
C GLU A 222 23.50 11.62 -8.65
N PRO A 223 22.71 12.65 -9.02
CA PRO A 223 23.14 13.65 -9.99
C PRO A 223 24.40 14.40 -9.56
N GLN A 224 25.31 14.63 -10.51
CA GLN A 224 26.51 15.42 -10.28
C GLN A 224 26.16 16.91 -10.14
N GLU A 225 26.50 17.46 -8.97
CA GLU A 225 26.29 18.86 -8.62
C GLU A 225 27.14 19.83 -9.46
N THR A 226 26.61 21.05 -9.65
CA THR A 226 27.32 22.18 -10.27
C THR A 226 27.16 23.43 -9.42
N SER A 227 28.03 24.43 -9.63
CA SER A 227 27.88 25.75 -9.00
C SER A 227 27.00 26.71 -9.81
N PHE A 228 26.46 26.28 -10.96
CA PHE A 228 25.73 27.14 -11.89
C PHE A 228 24.46 27.73 -11.26
N GLY A 229 23.63 26.89 -10.62
CA GLY A 229 22.41 27.33 -9.95
C GLY A 229 22.70 28.36 -8.85
N THR A 230 23.65 28.07 -7.96
CA THR A 230 24.06 29.00 -6.90
C THR A 230 24.59 30.33 -7.45
N THR A 231 25.38 30.29 -8.53
CA THR A 231 25.97 31.49 -9.18
C THR A 231 24.88 32.40 -9.77
N HIS A 232 23.86 31.82 -10.38
CA HIS A 232 22.74 32.56 -10.99
C HIS A 232 21.50 32.69 -10.09
N LYS A 233 21.62 32.36 -8.80
CA LYS A 233 20.53 32.46 -7.80
C LYS A 233 19.30 31.65 -8.18
N ILE A 234 19.51 30.39 -8.54
CA ILE A 234 18.50 29.39 -8.85
C ILE A 234 18.64 28.25 -7.84
N LEU A 235 17.55 27.92 -7.15
CA LEU A 235 17.55 26.95 -6.03
C LEU A 235 16.96 25.58 -6.41
N THR A 236 16.53 25.42 -7.66
CA THR A 236 15.94 24.19 -8.20
C THR A 236 17.02 23.22 -8.67
N ASN A 237 16.65 21.95 -8.87
CA ASN A 237 17.61 20.87 -9.20
C ASN A 237 17.90 20.73 -10.71
N GLU A 238 17.35 21.63 -11.54
CA GLU A 238 17.50 21.57 -12.99
C GLU A 238 18.95 21.79 -13.48
N TRP A 239 19.79 22.46 -12.69
CA TRP A 239 21.19 22.78 -13.05
C TRP A 239 22.21 21.76 -12.55
N LYS A 240 21.87 20.47 -12.70
CA LYS A 240 22.71 19.32 -12.34
C LYS A 240 22.93 18.42 -13.56
N TYR A 241 23.81 17.43 -13.41
CA TYR A 241 24.04 16.39 -14.43
C TYR A 241 23.58 15.03 -13.94
N SER A 242 22.57 14.47 -14.58
CA SER A 242 22.24 13.04 -14.42
C SER A 242 23.44 12.17 -14.81
N GLN A 243 23.74 11.12 -14.06
CA GLN A 243 24.89 10.25 -14.31
C GLN A 243 24.44 8.88 -14.82
N GLU A 244 25.22 8.30 -15.72
CA GLU A 244 25.01 6.94 -16.25
C GLU A 244 26.36 6.30 -16.56
N VAL A 245 26.48 4.98 -16.41
CA VAL A 245 27.67 4.21 -16.81
C VAL A 245 27.31 3.23 -17.91
N LEU A 246 28.07 3.22 -19.01
CA LEU A 246 27.86 2.35 -20.16
C LEU A 246 29.17 1.73 -20.63
N LEU A 247 29.07 0.56 -21.25
CA LEU A 247 30.17 0.00 -22.04
C LEU A 247 30.29 0.80 -23.35
N ALA A 248 31.52 0.97 -23.87
CA ALA A 248 31.72 1.67 -25.15
C ALA A 248 30.94 1.04 -26.33
N GLU A 249 30.70 -0.27 -26.27
CA GLU A 249 29.95 -1.03 -27.28
C GLU A 249 28.46 -0.67 -27.29
N ASP A 250 27.92 -0.27 -26.14
CA ASP A 250 26.49 -0.03 -25.90
C ASP A 250 26.03 1.35 -26.40
N VAL A 251 26.98 2.27 -26.61
CA VAL A 251 26.67 3.62 -27.07
C VAL A 251 26.30 3.57 -28.56
N SER A 252 24.99 3.67 -28.87
CA SER A 252 24.48 3.66 -30.24
C SER A 252 24.05 5.04 -30.73
N LYS A 253 23.79 5.16 -32.05
CA LYS A 253 23.28 6.41 -32.63
C LYS A 253 21.86 6.72 -32.16
N GLU A 254 21.02 5.69 -31.99
CA GLU A 254 19.67 5.81 -31.47
C GLU A 254 19.70 6.40 -30.05
N LEU A 255 20.61 5.91 -29.20
CA LEU A 255 20.78 6.37 -27.83
C LEU A 255 21.19 7.86 -27.76
N ILE A 256 22.14 8.28 -28.60
CA ILE A 256 22.54 9.70 -28.69
C ILE A 256 21.38 10.58 -29.17
N GLY A 257 20.60 10.11 -30.14
CA GLY A 257 19.39 10.79 -30.59
C GLY A 257 18.34 10.93 -29.48
N GLU A 258 18.17 9.89 -28.67
CA GLU A 258 17.31 9.91 -27.49
C GLU A 258 17.80 10.91 -26.46
N TYR A 259 19.10 10.93 -26.13
CA TYR A 259 19.67 11.86 -25.15
C TYR A 259 19.42 13.33 -25.53
N LYS A 260 19.57 13.67 -26.82
CA LYS A 260 19.21 15.01 -27.31
C LYS A 260 17.73 15.32 -27.18
N LYS A 261 16.87 14.34 -27.47
CA LYS A 261 15.41 14.51 -27.32
C LYS A 261 15.05 14.71 -25.86
N THR A 262 15.64 13.94 -24.94
CA THR A 262 15.45 14.09 -23.50
C THR A 262 15.93 15.44 -23.01
N TRP A 263 17.11 15.90 -23.42
CA TRP A 263 17.61 17.23 -23.06
C TRP A 263 16.63 18.33 -23.48
N LYS A 264 16.07 18.28 -24.70
CA LYS A 264 15.05 19.23 -25.16
C LYS A 264 13.77 19.17 -24.33
N ALA A 265 13.42 17.99 -23.80
CA ALA A 265 12.26 17.80 -22.93
C ALA A 265 12.54 18.14 -21.44
N SER A 266 13.81 18.25 -21.02
CA SER A 266 14.22 18.60 -19.65
C SER A 266 14.04 20.11 -19.36
N VAL A 267 12.77 20.55 -19.33
CA VAL A 267 12.40 21.95 -19.10
C VAL A 267 11.77 22.20 -17.74
N SER A 268 11.49 21.19 -16.92
CA SER A 268 10.96 21.39 -15.55
C SER A 268 12.09 21.69 -14.55
N ALA A 269 11.78 22.46 -13.51
CA ALA A 269 12.65 22.73 -12.37
C ALA A 269 13.18 21.47 -11.66
N ALA A 270 12.47 20.34 -11.76
CA ALA A 270 12.83 19.08 -11.12
C ALA A 270 13.85 18.25 -11.91
N VAL A 271 13.86 18.34 -13.24
CA VAL A 271 14.64 17.42 -14.07
C VAL A 271 16.01 18.04 -14.39
N PRO A 272 17.13 17.37 -14.09
CA PRO A 272 18.45 17.85 -14.49
C PRO A 272 18.55 18.05 -16.00
N LYS A 273 19.02 19.22 -16.42
CA LYS A 273 19.26 19.55 -17.83
C LYS A 273 20.49 18.83 -18.38
N GLY A 274 21.48 18.58 -17.53
CA GLY A 274 22.75 17.96 -17.91
C GLY A 274 22.71 16.44 -17.87
N ARG A 275 23.56 15.81 -18.69
CA ARG A 275 23.82 14.36 -18.64
C ARG A 275 25.30 14.06 -18.75
N LEU A 276 25.80 13.22 -17.86
CA LEU A 276 27.19 12.80 -17.77
C LEU A 276 27.25 11.29 -17.96
N ILE A 277 27.76 10.86 -19.11
CA ILE A 277 27.84 9.45 -19.47
C ILE A 277 29.27 8.98 -19.28
N TRP A 278 29.46 8.11 -18.30
CA TRP A 278 30.72 7.45 -18.02
C TRP A 278 30.85 6.20 -18.87
N ILE A 279 31.83 6.21 -19.76
CA ILE A 279 32.06 5.15 -20.73
C ILE A 279 33.20 4.29 -20.22
N TYR A 280 32.89 3.06 -19.85
CA TYR A 280 33.85 2.07 -19.45
C TYR A 280 34.55 1.47 -20.67
N VAL A 281 35.88 1.47 -20.62
CA VAL A 281 36.78 0.91 -21.63
C VAL A 281 37.87 0.15 -20.90
N ASN A 282 38.17 -1.04 -21.37
CA ASN A 282 39.26 -1.88 -20.86
C ASN A 282 40.23 -2.26 -21.98
N LYS A 283 41.24 -3.07 -21.66
CA LYS A 283 42.28 -3.47 -22.64
C LYS A 283 41.73 -4.25 -23.85
N ASP A 284 40.59 -4.93 -23.68
CA ASP A 284 39.97 -5.79 -24.69
C ASP A 284 38.97 -5.04 -25.58
N THR A 285 38.70 -3.76 -25.29
CA THR A 285 37.74 -2.95 -26.04
C THR A 285 38.27 -2.57 -27.42
N ASP A 286 37.50 -2.85 -28.49
CA ASP A 286 37.89 -2.52 -29.87
C ASP A 286 37.98 -0.99 -30.08
N TYR A 287 39.10 -0.55 -30.67
CA TYR A 287 39.36 0.84 -31.04
C TYR A 287 38.29 1.46 -31.96
N GLN A 288 37.56 0.66 -32.74
CA GLN A 288 36.42 1.13 -33.53
C GLN A 288 35.35 1.82 -32.68
N TYR A 289 35.11 1.34 -31.46
CA TYR A 289 34.14 1.96 -30.55
C TYR A 289 34.60 3.35 -30.11
N ILE A 290 35.89 3.54 -29.85
CA ILE A 290 36.46 4.85 -29.51
C ILE A 290 36.30 5.84 -30.67
N LYS A 291 36.56 5.42 -31.91
CA LYS A 291 36.30 6.25 -33.11
C LYS A 291 34.84 6.66 -33.22
N ARG A 292 33.91 5.74 -32.89
CA ARG A 292 32.47 6.01 -32.89
C ARG A 292 32.08 7.06 -31.85
N LEU A 293 32.69 7.01 -30.66
CA LEU A 293 32.45 8.00 -29.59
C LEU A 293 32.87 9.42 -29.97
N HIS A 294 33.96 9.58 -30.73
CA HIS A 294 34.35 10.89 -31.27
C HIS A 294 33.27 11.47 -32.21
N MET A 295 32.66 10.65 -33.07
CA MET A 295 31.55 11.09 -33.92
C MET A 295 30.33 11.52 -33.10
N PHE A 296 30.02 10.80 -32.03
CA PHE A 296 28.92 11.15 -31.12
C PHE A 296 29.23 12.41 -30.29
N ALA A 297 30.46 12.59 -29.82
CA ALA A 297 30.88 13.81 -29.15
C ALA A 297 30.71 15.05 -30.06
N LYS A 298 31.00 14.92 -31.36
CA LYS A 298 30.72 15.95 -32.36
C LYS A 298 29.25 16.26 -32.50
N GLU A 299 28.43 15.21 -32.51
CA GLU A 299 26.98 15.36 -32.58
C GLU A 299 26.40 16.06 -31.33
N LEU A 300 26.96 15.80 -30.14
CA LEU A 300 26.53 16.37 -28.86
C LEU A 300 27.02 17.81 -28.61
N GLN A 301 27.84 18.40 -29.49
CA GLN A 301 28.28 19.79 -29.32
C GLN A 301 27.11 20.77 -29.19
N GLY A 302 27.24 21.72 -28.26
CA GLY A 302 26.19 22.70 -27.95
C GLY A 302 25.06 22.15 -27.06
N SER A 303 25.20 20.93 -26.52
CA SER A 303 24.31 20.37 -25.50
C SER A 303 25.09 20.11 -24.20
N PRO A 304 24.42 20.11 -23.02
CA PRO A 304 25.04 19.81 -21.73
C PRO A 304 25.12 18.29 -21.54
N ILE A 305 25.62 17.57 -22.55
CA ILE A 305 25.77 16.11 -22.54
C ILE A 305 27.25 15.82 -22.76
N LEU A 306 27.90 15.22 -21.76
CA LEU A 306 29.33 14.92 -21.80
C LEU A 306 29.58 13.42 -21.77
N LEU A 307 30.52 12.98 -22.60
CA LEU A 307 31.06 11.63 -22.59
C LEU A 307 32.39 11.64 -21.83
N MET A 308 32.43 10.95 -20.69
CA MET A 308 33.61 10.81 -19.83
C MET A 308 34.14 9.39 -19.92
N LEU A 309 35.45 9.22 -19.98
CA LEU A 309 36.08 7.90 -20.10
C LEU A 309 36.47 7.37 -18.71
N LEU A 310 36.07 6.14 -18.42
CA LEU A 310 36.62 5.30 -17.36
C LEU A 310 37.59 4.31 -18.03
N ASN A 311 38.85 4.74 -18.17
CA ASN A 311 39.88 3.99 -18.88
C ASN A 311 40.57 2.97 -17.96
N ASP A 312 40.02 1.76 -17.92
CA ASP A 312 40.56 0.64 -17.15
C ASP A 312 41.60 -0.16 -17.95
N SER A 313 42.68 0.50 -18.35
CA SER A 313 43.74 -0.12 -19.17
C SER A 313 44.47 -1.28 -18.47
N GLU A 314 44.39 -1.36 -17.15
CA GLU A 314 45.03 -2.39 -16.32
C GLU A 314 44.05 -3.47 -15.81
N ASP A 315 42.77 -3.41 -16.20
CA ASP A 315 41.69 -4.28 -15.71
C ASP A 315 41.53 -4.29 -14.16
N ARG A 316 41.90 -3.21 -13.49
CA ARG A 316 41.78 -3.10 -12.03
C ARG A 316 40.33 -2.95 -11.61
N LEU A 317 39.58 -2.08 -12.29
CA LEU A 317 38.15 -1.91 -12.04
C LEU A 317 37.39 -3.19 -12.42
N ALA A 318 37.75 -3.82 -13.54
CA ALA A 318 37.23 -5.12 -13.98
C ALA A 318 37.40 -6.19 -12.89
N SER A 319 38.60 -6.26 -12.32
CA SER A 319 38.95 -7.22 -11.27
C SER A 319 38.24 -6.93 -9.95
N ALA A 320 38.13 -5.66 -9.58
CA ALA A 320 37.41 -5.21 -8.39
C ALA A 320 35.90 -5.52 -8.49
N LEU A 321 35.28 -5.21 -9.63
CA LEU A 321 33.88 -5.53 -9.94
C LEU A 321 33.63 -7.04 -9.87
N LYS A 322 34.51 -7.83 -10.48
CA LYS A 322 34.43 -9.30 -10.42
C LYS A 322 34.50 -9.80 -8.97
N ASN A 323 35.45 -9.30 -8.18
CA ASN A 323 35.62 -9.73 -6.79
C ASN A 323 34.38 -9.40 -5.94
N TYR A 324 33.86 -8.18 -6.10
CA TYR A 324 32.65 -7.72 -5.41
C TYR A 324 31.43 -8.56 -5.79
N ASP A 325 31.18 -8.75 -7.09
CA ASP A 325 30.01 -9.50 -7.56
C ASP A 325 30.07 -10.99 -7.18
N VAL A 326 31.26 -11.61 -7.20
CA VAL A 326 31.45 -12.98 -6.69
C VAL A 326 31.02 -13.11 -5.23
N LEU A 327 31.30 -12.10 -4.40
CA LEU A 327 30.90 -12.08 -2.98
C LEU A 327 29.41 -11.74 -2.80
N ASP A 328 28.88 -10.79 -3.56
CA ASP A 328 27.47 -10.39 -3.53
C ASP A 328 26.53 -11.48 -4.05
N GLN A 329 27.03 -12.42 -4.86
CA GLN A 329 26.28 -13.59 -5.33
C GLN A 329 26.55 -14.88 -4.53
N MET A 330 27.37 -14.84 -3.47
CA MET A 330 27.59 -16.05 -2.64
C MET A 330 26.32 -16.47 -1.90
N ASP A 331 26.08 -17.78 -1.83
CA ASP A 331 24.96 -18.35 -1.11
C ASP A 331 25.00 -18.00 0.39
N ASP A 332 23.83 -17.72 0.98
CA ASP A 332 23.72 -17.35 2.39
C ASP A 332 24.23 -18.42 3.35
N SER A 333 24.15 -19.70 2.96
CA SER A 333 24.75 -20.80 3.73
C SER A 333 26.26 -20.65 3.88
N ILE A 334 26.97 -20.23 2.82
CA ILE A 334 28.41 -20.00 2.83
C ILE A 334 28.74 -18.73 3.63
N ARG A 335 27.93 -17.68 3.48
CA ARG A 335 28.07 -16.43 4.23
C ARG A 335 27.96 -16.66 5.74
N GLN A 336 26.97 -17.45 6.17
CA GLN A 336 26.80 -17.77 7.59
C GLN A 336 27.91 -18.70 8.10
N MET A 337 28.32 -19.69 7.30
CA MET A 337 29.36 -20.65 7.67
C MET A 337 30.73 -19.98 7.88
N TYR A 338 31.04 -18.90 7.16
CA TYR A 338 32.32 -18.17 7.22
C TYR A 338 32.14 -16.69 7.53
N SER A 339 31.18 -16.34 8.42
CA SER A 339 30.69 -14.97 8.61
C SER A 339 31.77 -13.91 8.84
N ARG A 340 32.76 -14.17 9.71
CA ARG A 340 33.85 -13.22 9.99
C ARG A 340 34.73 -12.99 8.76
N ALA A 341 35.27 -14.07 8.17
CA ALA A 341 36.12 -13.99 6.98
C ALA A 341 35.39 -13.41 5.76
N TYR A 342 34.09 -13.70 5.59
CA TYR A 342 33.26 -13.12 4.54
C TYR A 342 33.04 -11.62 4.75
N SER A 343 32.71 -11.19 5.96
CA SER A 343 32.45 -9.78 6.26
C SER A 343 33.69 -8.92 6.01
N ASP A 344 34.86 -9.38 6.45
CA ASP A 344 36.13 -8.66 6.24
C ASP A 344 36.48 -8.55 4.75
N ASP A 345 36.34 -9.66 4.00
CA ASP A 345 36.61 -9.69 2.55
C ASP A 345 35.58 -8.88 1.74
N TYR A 346 34.30 -8.87 2.14
CA TYR A 346 33.25 -8.07 1.51
C TYR A 346 33.51 -6.57 1.70
N ASN A 347 33.80 -6.13 2.92
CA ASN A 347 34.13 -4.74 3.22
C ASN A 347 35.39 -4.30 2.46
N GLN A 348 36.42 -5.15 2.41
CA GLN A 348 37.63 -4.88 1.65
C GLN A 348 37.35 -4.78 0.14
N ALA A 349 36.52 -5.69 -0.40
CA ALA A 349 36.13 -5.66 -1.82
C ALA A 349 35.34 -4.38 -2.16
N GLU A 350 34.45 -3.94 -1.27
CA GLU A 350 33.71 -2.68 -1.43
C GLU A 350 34.65 -1.46 -1.44
N ASP A 351 35.58 -1.39 -0.49
CA ASP A 351 36.54 -0.29 -0.42
C ASP A 351 37.48 -0.25 -1.64
N ILE A 352 37.96 -1.41 -2.11
CA ILE A 352 38.76 -1.51 -3.33
C ILE A 352 37.95 -1.01 -4.53
N LEU A 353 36.70 -1.48 -4.68
CA LEU A 353 35.85 -1.07 -5.80
C LEU A 353 35.58 0.45 -5.79
N ARG A 354 35.29 1.01 -4.60
CA ARG A 354 35.12 2.45 -4.41
C ARG A 354 36.36 3.22 -4.83
N ASN A 355 37.54 2.77 -4.39
CA ASN A 355 38.81 3.40 -4.70
C ASN A 355 39.13 3.36 -6.21
N GLU A 356 38.89 2.24 -6.89
CA GLU A 356 39.14 2.13 -8.34
C GLU A 356 38.22 3.05 -9.15
N PHE A 357 36.92 3.13 -8.81
CA PHE A 357 36.02 4.13 -9.42
C PHE A 357 36.52 5.56 -9.17
N GLU A 358 36.91 5.89 -7.94
CA GLU A 358 37.39 7.22 -7.60
C GLU A 358 38.67 7.59 -8.38
N MET A 359 39.62 6.65 -8.51
CA MET A 359 40.86 6.84 -9.28
C MET A 359 40.57 7.11 -10.75
N LEU A 360 39.69 6.33 -11.39
CA LEU A 360 39.32 6.52 -12.79
C LEU A 360 38.55 7.83 -13.00
N LYS A 361 37.60 8.18 -12.13
CA LYS A 361 36.88 9.47 -12.17
C LYS A 361 37.82 10.66 -12.02
N LYS A 362 38.85 10.55 -11.17
CA LYS A 362 39.89 11.59 -10.95
C LYS A 362 40.70 11.89 -12.21
N GLN A 363 40.85 10.92 -13.12
CA GLN A 363 41.52 11.13 -14.41
C GLN A 363 40.82 12.20 -15.26
N ARG A 364 39.48 12.33 -15.15
CA ARG A 364 38.68 13.37 -15.83
C ARG A 364 38.92 13.45 -17.35
N GLN A 365 39.01 12.30 -17.99
CA GLN A 365 39.17 12.21 -19.44
C GLN A 365 37.80 12.42 -20.11
N CYS A 366 37.67 13.47 -20.92
CA CYS A 366 36.47 13.80 -21.65
C CYS A 366 36.70 13.59 -23.15
N ILE A 367 35.74 12.97 -23.82
CA ILE A 367 35.81 12.68 -25.25
C ILE A 367 35.32 13.90 -26.03
N TYR A 368 36.21 14.53 -26.79
CA TYR A 368 35.90 15.60 -27.73
C TYR A 368 35.90 15.07 -29.18
N PRO A 369 35.45 15.82 -30.19
CA PRO A 369 35.37 15.33 -31.57
C PRO A 369 36.68 14.84 -32.17
N ASP A 370 37.79 15.49 -31.82
CA ASP A 370 39.09 15.26 -32.45
C ASP A 370 40.10 14.55 -31.53
N GLU A 371 39.92 14.67 -30.20
CA GLU A 371 40.83 14.11 -29.21
C GLU A 371 40.13 13.81 -27.88
N ILE A 372 40.80 13.06 -27.00
CA ILE A 372 40.36 12.84 -25.62
C ILE A 372 41.17 13.80 -24.74
N ILE A 373 40.48 14.71 -24.06
CA ILE A 373 41.11 15.79 -23.29
C ILE A 373 40.93 15.53 -21.80
N GLN A 374 42.01 15.65 -21.04
CA GLN A 374 41.94 15.66 -19.58
C GLN A 374 41.48 17.04 -19.08
N LEU A 375 40.34 17.08 -18.38
CA LEU A 375 39.82 18.31 -17.80
C LEU A 375 40.71 18.76 -16.62
N LYS A 376 41.40 19.89 -16.78
CA LYS A 376 42.29 20.45 -15.75
C LYS A 376 41.53 20.87 -14.49
N LYS A 377 40.34 21.48 -14.66
CA LYS A 377 39.49 21.96 -13.57
C LYS A 377 38.74 20.82 -12.89
N ARG A 378 38.37 20.99 -11.62
CA ARG A 378 37.51 20.04 -10.91
C ARG A 378 36.22 19.83 -11.71
N LEU A 379 35.67 18.61 -11.68
CA LEU A 379 34.53 18.24 -12.51
C LEU A 379 33.35 19.21 -12.34
N GLN A 380 32.97 19.55 -11.12
CA GLN A 380 31.93 20.54 -10.79
C GLN A 380 32.11 21.89 -11.51
N VAL A 381 33.36 22.39 -11.58
CA VAL A 381 33.68 23.68 -12.22
C VAL A 381 33.62 23.55 -13.74
N ALA A 382 34.18 22.48 -14.30
CA ALA A 382 34.13 22.23 -15.74
C ALA A 382 32.68 22.10 -16.25
N LEU A 383 31.83 21.39 -15.51
CA LEU A 383 30.40 21.24 -15.82
C LEU A 383 29.62 22.56 -15.70
N THR A 384 30.01 23.43 -14.77
CA THR A 384 29.46 24.80 -14.66
C THR A 384 29.80 25.61 -15.92
N GLU A 385 31.04 25.54 -16.41
CA GLU A 385 31.47 26.26 -17.63
C GLU A 385 30.72 25.81 -18.89
N VAL A 386 30.38 24.52 -18.97
CA VAL A 386 29.53 24.02 -20.07
C VAL A 386 28.14 24.66 -20.02
N PHE A 387 27.53 24.77 -18.83
CA PHE A 387 26.25 25.48 -18.70
C PHE A 387 26.38 26.98 -19.03
N GLU A 388 27.44 27.66 -18.60
CA GLU A 388 27.69 29.08 -18.95
C GLU A 388 27.80 29.30 -20.46
N GLY A 389 28.44 28.36 -21.18
CA GLY A 389 28.56 28.43 -22.64
C GLY A 389 27.24 28.23 -23.37
N ILE A 390 26.35 27.40 -22.84
CA ILE A 390 25.06 27.05 -23.48
C ILE A 390 23.96 28.04 -23.08
N TYR A 391 23.95 28.52 -21.84
CA TYR A 391 22.90 29.36 -21.26
C TYR A 391 23.42 30.74 -20.79
N PRO A 392 24.05 31.54 -21.67
CA PRO A 392 24.66 32.81 -21.30
C PRO A 392 23.65 33.89 -20.86
N LYS A 393 22.34 33.69 -21.13
CA LYS A 393 21.26 34.62 -20.78
C LYS A 393 20.36 34.11 -19.65
N VAL A 394 20.84 33.18 -18.83
CA VAL A 394 20.05 32.59 -17.75
C VAL A 394 19.47 33.64 -16.80
N VAL A 395 18.18 33.50 -16.48
CA VAL A 395 17.44 34.37 -15.58
C VAL A 395 17.42 33.76 -14.18
N SER A 396 17.61 34.58 -13.14
CA SER A 396 17.56 34.08 -11.76
C SER A 396 16.18 33.52 -11.41
N PHE A 397 16.08 32.62 -10.43
CA PHE A 397 14.79 32.13 -9.95
C PHE A 397 14.93 31.67 -8.51
N ASN A 398 14.98 32.65 -7.60
CA ASN A 398 15.26 32.44 -6.19
C ASN A 398 14.02 31.97 -5.41
N PHE A 399 13.37 30.91 -5.89
CA PHE A 399 12.21 30.30 -5.23
C PHE A 399 12.66 29.12 -4.37
N ASP A 400 12.81 29.37 -3.09
CA ASP A 400 13.17 28.33 -2.12
C ASP A 400 12.00 27.35 -1.87
N GLY A 401 12.31 26.07 -1.65
CA GLY A 401 11.32 25.04 -1.32
C GLY A 401 10.25 24.79 -2.39
N LEU A 402 10.53 25.08 -3.67
CA LEU A 402 9.61 24.80 -4.78
C LEU A 402 9.30 23.29 -4.91
N LEU A 403 10.34 22.47 -4.73
CA LEU A 403 10.31 21.02 -4.90
C LEU A 403 10.37 20.32 -3.54
N THR A 404 9.81 19.12 -3.47
CA THR A 404 9.95 18.24 -2.30
C THR A 404 11.35 17.66 -2.19
N ALA A 405 11.68 17.03 -1.05
CA ALA A 405 12.92 16.25 -0.89
C ALA A 405 13.06 15.14 -1.95
N SER A 406 11.94 14.56 -2.40
CA SER A 406 11.88 13.62 -3.52
C SER A 406 11.94 14.27 -4.91
N ASN A 407 12.30 15.55 -4.99
CA ASN A 407 12.48 16.31 -6.22
C ASN A 407 11.22 16.41 -7.10
N ASN A 408 10.03 16.54 -6.48
CA ASN A 408 8.76 16.65 -7.19
C ASN A 408 8.08 18.01 -6.95
N PHE A 409 7.40 18.54 -7.98
CA PHE A 409 6.56 19.75 -7.87
C PHE A 409 5.22 19.42 -7.18
N THR A 410 5.26 19.16 -5.88
CA THR A 410 4.10 18.81 -5.05
C THR A 410 4.24 19.37 -3.63
N GLY A 411 3.22 19.19 -2.80
CA GLY A 411 3.28 19.58 -1.38
C GLY A 411 3.06 21.07 -1.14
N LYS A 412 3.75 21.64 -0.13
CA LYS A 412 3.60 23.06 0.26
C LYS A 412 4.23 24.01 -0.77
N GLY A 413 5.37 23.63 -1.37
CA GLY A 413 6.06 24.43 -2.39
C GLY A 413 5.17 24.74 -3.59
N SER A 414 4.49 23.72 -4.12
CA SER A 414 3.56 23.89 -5.24
C SER A 414 2.34 24.73 -4.87
N GLN A 415 1.84 24.64 -3.63
CA GLN A 415 0.75 25.48 -3.13
C GLN A 415 1.15 26.95 -3.07
N TYR A 416 2.32 27.25 -2.50
CA TYR A 416 2.85 28.61 -2.41
C TYR A 416 3.06 29.21 -3.80
N TYR A 417 3.64 28.43 -4.72
CA TYR A 417 3.78 28.84 -6.11
C TYR A 417 2.42 29.13 -6.77
N CYS A 418 1.44 28.23 -6.64
CA CYS A 418 0.10 28.41 -7.22
C CYS A 418 -0.61 29.66 -6.65
N GLN A 419 -0.48 29.93 -5.36
CA GLN A 419 -1.05 31.14 -4.74
C GLN A 419 -0.46 32.43 -5.34
N ILE A 420 0.86 32.45 -5.58
CA ILE A 420 1.54 33.60 -6.19
C ILE A 420 1.09 33.80 -7.64
N ILE A 421 1.00 32.72 -8.44
CA ILE A 421 0.48 32.81 -9.81
C ILE A 421 -0.98 33.27 -9.82
N LYS A 422 -1.81 32.78 -8.88
CA LYS A 422 -3.22 33.19 -8.76
C LYS A 422 -3.34 34.67 -8.44
N MET A 423 -2.50 35.20 -7.54
CA MET A 423 -2.44 36.63 -7.23
C MET A 423 -2.11 37.45 -8.49
N LEU A 424 -1.06 37.07 -9.22
CA LEU A 424 -0.63 37.77 -10.45
C LEU A 424 -1.73 37.75 -11.52
N LEU A 425 -2.31 36.59 -11.82
CA LEU A 425 -3.33 36.45 -12.86
C LEU A 425 -4.70 37.04 -12.46
N SER A 426 -4.94 37.29 -11.17
CA SER A 426 -6.16 37.98 -10.71
C SER A 426 -6.03 39.51 -10.74
N ASN A 427 -4.86 40.06 -11.09
CA ASN A 427 -4.54 41.48 -10.97
C ASN A 427 -4.75 42.04 -9.55
N ASN A 428 -4.58 41.21 -8.52
CA ASN A 428 -4.76 41.57 -7.10
C ASN A 428 -3.43 41.79 -6.40
N VAL A 429 -2.45 42.39 -7.09
CA VAL A 429 -1.15 42.71 -6.50
C VAL A 429 -1.29 44.03 -5.74
N ASN A 430 -1.52 43.95 -4.44
CA ASN A 430 -1.63 45.11 -3.54
C ASN A 430 -1.15 44.76 -2.11
N TYR A 431 -1.07 45.78 -1.26
CA TYR A 431 -0.58 45.65 0.12
C TYR A 431 -1.38 44.61 0.91
N ASP A 432 -2.71 44.71 0.91
CA ASP A 432 -3.60 43.86 1.73
C ASP A 432 -3.47 42.39 1.32
N THR A 433 -3.56 42.10 0.01
CA THR A 433 -3.46 40.73 -0.52
C THR A 433 -2.12 40.09 -0.19
N ILE A 434 -1.02 40.84 -0.30
CA ILE A 434 0.31 40.32 0.01
C ILE A 434 0.48 40.10 1.52
N HIS A 435 -0.10 40.95 2.37
CA HIS A 435 -0.02 40.82 3.83
C HIS A 435 -0.90 39.70 4.39
N ASP A 436 -2.00 39.38 3.72
CA ASP A 436 -2.89 38.26 4.07
C ASP A 436 -2.24 36.90 3.84
N PHE A 437 -1.21 36.81 2.99
CA PHE A 437 -0.44 35.59 2.79
C PHE A 437 0.41 35.22 4.02
N THR A 438 0.63 33.91 4.20
CA THR A 438 1.52 33.38 5.24
C THR A 438 2.95 33.93 5.09
N SER A 439 3.71 33.91 6.19
CA SER A 439 5.12 34.35 6.18
C SER A 439 5.95 33.63 5.12
N ASP A 440 5.69 32.34 4.90
CA ASP A 440 6.38 31.53 3.90
C ASP A 440 6.14 32.07 2.50
N VAL A 441 4.88 32.27 2.09
CA VAL A 441 4.52 32.79 0.76
C VAL A 441 5.07 34.21 0.58
N ARG A 442 4.95 35.07 1.59
CA ARG A 442 5.52 36.44 1.57
C ARG A 442 7.04 36.42 1.37
N SER A 443 7.75 35.47 2.00
CA SER A 443 9.20 35.32 1.79
C SER A 443 9.54 35.01 0.33
N LYS A 444 8.74 34.18 -0.35
CA LYS A 444 8.97 33.78 -1.75
C LYS A 444 8.62 34.90 -2.72
N ILE A 445 7.53 35.63 -2.47
CA ILE A 445 7.21 36.88 -3.20
C ILE A 445 8.36 37.89 -3.06
N THR A 446 8.89 38.05 -1.84
CA THR A 446 10.02 38.96 -1.59
C THR A 446 11.28 38.52 -2.34
N ALA A 447 11.61 37.23 -2.29
CA ALA A 447 12.79 36.67 -2.90
C ALA A 447 12.77 36.74 -4.44
N VAL A 448 11.61 36.56 -5.07
CA VAL A 448 11.48 36.44 -6.53
C VAL A 448 10.97 37.71 -7.20
N LEU A 449 10.06 38.46 -6.58
CA LEU A 449 9.32 39.54 -7.26
C LEU A 449 9.51 40.95 -6.66
N MET A 450 9.73 41.09 -5.35
CA MET A 450 9.81 42.44 -4.72
C MET A 450 11.08 43.20 -5.07
N GLU A 451 10.96 44.50 -5.34
CA GLU A 451 12.07 45.40 -5.63
C GLU A 451 13.12 45.50 -4.51
N SER A 452 12.69 45.27 -3.25
CA SER A 452 13.54 45.32 -2.05
C SER A 452 14.60 44.21 -1.99
N SER A 453 14.45 43.13 -2.76
CA SER A 453 15.38 42.01 -2.78
C SER A 453 16.45 42.17 -3.87
N ALA A 454 17.70 41.83 -3.53
CA ALA A 454 18.81 41.79 -4.48
C ALA A 454 18.80 40.56 -5.40
N THR A 455 17.94 39.58 -5.14
CA THR A 455 17.84 38.31 -5.89
C THR A 455 16.57 38.18 -6.73
N SER A 456 15.67 39.16 -6.64
CA SER A 456 14.39 39.18 -7.35
C SER A 456 14.51 39.76 -8.77
N TRP A 457 13.45 39.54 -9.55
CA TRP A 457 13.22 40.19 -10.84
C TRP A 457 12.75 41.64 -10.72
N LYS A 458 12.38 42.05 -9.50
CA LYS A 458 11.91 43.40 -9.17
C LYS A 458 10.67 43.80 -10.00
N CYS A 459 9.66 42.94 -9.97
CA CYS A 459 8.38 43.12 -10.65
C CYS A 459 7.31 43.76 -9.75
N ILE A 460 7.55 43.90 -8.43
CA ILE A 460 6.63 44.54 -7.49
C ILE A 460 7.38 45.65 -6.76
N SER A 461 6.89 46.88 -6.89
CA SER A 461 7.47 48.06 -6.23
C SER A 461 7.32 48.01 -4.71
N THR A 462 8.02 48.89 -4.00
CA THR A 462 7.84 49.06 -2.54
C THR A 462 6.42 49.48 -2.13
N ASN A 463 5.64 50.04 -3.07
CA ASN A 463 4.24 50.40 -2.87
C ASN A 463 3.27 49.26 -3.20
N TYR A 464 3.78 48.03 -3.37
CA TYR A 464 3.01 46.82 -3.68
C TYR A 464 2.25 46.89 -5.01
N ALA A 465 2.73 47.68 -5.97
CA ALA A 465 2.20 47.74 -7.33
C ALA A 465 3.04 46.89 -8.29
N ILE A 466 2.37 46.17 -9.20
CA ILE A 466 3.02 45.42 -10.28
C ILE A 466 3.70 46.38 -11.26
N MET A 467 4.88 46.00 -11.74
CA MET A 467 5.67 46.72 -12.72
C MET A 467 6.43 45.73 -13.64
N PRO A 468 6.89 46.17 -14.82
CA PRO A 468 7.83 45.38 -15.62
C PRO A 468 9.11 45.05 -14.82
N PRO A 469 9.76 43.90 -15.08
CA PRO A 469 11.00 43.55 -14.39
C PRO A 469 12.07 44.64 -14.51
N ALA A 470 12.75 44.96 -13.41
CA ALA A 470 13.88 45.88 -13.39
C ALA A 470 15.24 45.15 -13.44
N GLU A 471 15.29 43.85 -13.15
CA GLU A 471 16.49 43.04 -13.36
C GLU A 471 16.75 42.86 -14.86
N SER A 472 17.98 43.10 -15.30
CA SER A 472 18.39 43.19 -16.71
C SER A 472 18.04 41.97 -17.58
N ARG A 473 18.27 40.74 -17.09
CA ARG A 473 18.03 39.51 -17.87
C ARG A 473 16.55 39.16 -17.91
N ALA A 474 15.86 39.27 -16.78
CA ALA A 474 14.41 39.13 -16.69
C ALA A 474 13.68 40.16 -17.56
N ARG A 475 14.16 41.41 -17.58
CA ARG A 475 13.62 42.49 -18.41
C ARG A 475 13.79 42.22 -19.89
N ALA A 476 14.92 41.69 -20.31
CA ALA A 476 15.15 41.34 -21.71
C ALA A 476 14.11 40.31 -22.21
N VAL A 477 13.83 39.27 -21.42
CA VAL A 477 12.78 38.27 -21.72
C VAL A 477 11.40 38.92 -21.78
N TYR A 478 11.07 39.78 -20.82
CA TYR A 478 9.79 40.48 -20.75
C TYR A 478 9.57 41.40 -21.96
N GLU A 479 10.52 42.27 -22.28
CA GLU A 479 10.41 43.24 -23.37
C GLU A 479 10.35 42.56 -24.74
N GLU A 480 11.12 41.47 -24.92
CA GLU A 480 11.09 40.66 -26.14
C GLU A 480 9.70 40.02 -26.32
N ALA A 481 9.13 39.41 -25.27
CA ALA A 481 7.80 38.82 -25.31
C ALA A 481 6.68 39.87 -25.55
N VAL A 482 6.80 41.07 -24.96
CA VAL A 482 5.84 42.17 -25.18
C VAL A 482 5.93 42.71 -26.61
N SER A 483 7.14 42.81 -27.17
CA SER A 483 7.34 43.19 -28.58
C SER A 483 6.72 42.17 -29.54
N ASP A 484 6.91 40.88 -29.28
CA ASP A 484 6.31 39.79 -30.06
C ASP A 484 4.77 39.84 -29.99
N LEU A 485 4.21 40.09 -28.81
CA LEU A 485 2.75 40.23 -28.62
C LEU A 485 2.18 41.47 -29.34
N ASN A 486 2.84 42.61 -29.25
CA ASN A 486 2.37 43.86 -29.87
C ASN A 486 2.46 43.84 -31.39
N SER A 487 3.49 43.21 -31.97
CA SER A 487 3.70 43.14 -33.41
C SER A 487 2.72 42.19 -34.12
N SER A 488 2.50 41.01 -33.54
CA SER A 488 1.64 39.96 -34.10
C SER A 488 0.16 40.12 -33.72
N LYS A 489 -0.14 40.92 -32.68
CA LYS A 489 -1.43 40.98 -31.96
C LYS A 489 -1.89 39.66 -31.34
N LYS A 490 -1.15 38.56 -31.55
CA LYS A 490 -1.47 37.21 -31.07
C LYS A 490 -0.18 36.45 -30.76
N TYR A 491 -0.06 35.90 -29.56
CA TYR A 491 1.14 35.18 -29.17
C TYR A 491 0.81 33.79 -28.60
N ASP A 492 1.36 32.74 -29.22
CA ASP A 492 1.15 31.36 -28.79
C ASP A 492 1.99 31.05 -27.55
N CYS A 493 1.34 30.60 -26.46
CA CYS A 493 2.05 30.31 -25.21
C CYS A 493 3.07 29.17 -25.35
N VAL A 494 2.87 28.21 -26.27
CA VAL A 494 3.91 27.20 -26.61
C VAL A 494 5.16 27.85 -27.14
N GLN A 495 5.03 28.82 -28.05
CA GLN A 495 6.18 29.50 -28.63
C GLN A 495 6.95 30.28 -27.55
N PHE A 496 6.24 30.87 -26.58
CA PHE A 496 6.86 31.50 -25.42
C PHE A 496 7.69 30.50 -24.61
N LEU A 497 7.10 29.35 -24.23
CA LEU A 497 7.80 28.31 -23.48
C LEU A 497 8.99 27.72 -24.27
N GLU A 498 8.81 27.42 -25.55
CA GLU A 498 9.87 26.89 -26.42
C GLU A 498 11.00 27.88 -26.69
N LYS A 499 10.73 29.18 -26.65
CA LYS A 499 11.77 30.20 -26.83
C LYS A 499 12.60 30.39 -25.56
N TYR A 500 11.96 30.49 -24.40
CA TYR A 500 12.63 30.88 -23.17
C TYR A 500 13.09 29.70 -22.29
N CYS A 501 12.48 28.52 -22.41
CA CYS A 501 12.98 27.33 -21.69
C CYS A 501 14.22 26.71 -22.35
N TYR A 502 14.52 27.09 -23.60
CA TYR A 502 15.66 26.59 -24.38
C TYR A 502 16.86 27.56 -24.31
N PRO A 503 18.06 27.11 -24.72
CA PRO A 503 19.22 27.99 -24.88
C PRO A 503 18.90 29.22 -25.76
N PRO A 504 19.37 30.43 -25.43
CA PRO A 504 20.38 30.75 -24.42
C PRO A 504 19.85 31.07 -23.01
N TYR A 505 18.53 30.94 -22.78
CA TYR A 505 17.88 31.38 -21.53
C TYR A 505 17.75 30.23 -20.52
N GLY A 506 17.15 29.11 -20.92
CA GLY A 506 17.09 27.91 -20.07
C GLY A 506 16.15 27.99 -18.87
N LEU A 507 15.11 28.85 -18.92
CA LEU A 507 14.11 28.93 -17.84
C LEU A 507 13.46 27.55 -17.60
N SER A 508 13.16 27.23 -16.34
CA SER A 508 12.22 26.14 -16.05
C SER A 508 10.80 26.54 -16.49
N GLU A 509 9.93 25.57 -16.79
CA GLU A 509 8.51 25.81 -17.06
C GLU A 509 7.84 26.62 -15.95
N GLU A 510 8.19 26.36 -14.69
CA GLU A 510 7.71 27.10 -13.53
C GLU A 510 8.20 28.56 -13.57
N SER A 511 9.49 28.80 -13.79
CA SER A 511 9.97 30.20 -13.91
C SER A 511 9.40 30.92 -15.14
N ALA A 512 9.26 30.24 -16.27
CA ALA A 512 8.69 30.79 -17.50
C ALA A 512 7.20 31.13 -17.32
N LEU A 513 6.42 30.27 -16.67
CA LEU A 513 5.03 30.56 -16.35
C LEU A 513 4.89 31.73 -15.38
N MET A 514 5.78 31.86 -14.40
CA MET A 514 5.79 33.03 -13.53
C MET A 514 6.09 34.31 -14.29
N MET A 515 7.03 34.28 -15.24
CA MET A 515 7.30 35.41 -16.14
C MET A 515 6.08 35.74 -17.01
N LEU A 516 5.40 34.73 -17.55
CA LEU A 516 4.16 34.90 -18.30
C LEU A 516 3.05 35.53 -17.45
N ALA A 517 2.91 35.10 -16.19
CA ALA A 517 1.94 35.68 -15.26
C ALA A 517 2.24 37.14 -14.93
N VAL A 518 3.52 37.53 -14.80
CA VAL A 518 3.94 38.93 -14.65
C VAL A 518 3.59 39.76 -15.90
N LEU A 519 3.80 39.21 -17.10
CA LEU A 519 3.40 39.85 -18.36
C LEU A 519 1.89 40.07 -18.41
N LEU A 520 1.10 39.04 -18.09
CA LEU A 520 -0.36 39.11 -18.08
C LEU A 520 -0.91 40.05 -17.01
N ALA A 521 -0.27 40.14 -15.84
CA ALA A 521 -0.65 41.10 -14.81
C ALA A 521 -0.48 42.55 -15.30
N ASN A 522 0.66 42.88 -15.90
CA ASN A 522 0.95 44.22 -16.44
C ASN A 522 0.09 44.60 -17.65
N HIS A 523 -0.42 43.62 -18.42
CA HIS A 523 -1.21 43.85 -19.62
C HIS A 523 -2.67 43.36 -19.50
N SER A 524 -3.16 43.15 -18.28
CA SER A 524 -4.47 42.54 -18.00
C SER A 524 -5.64 43.27 -18.66
N TYR A 525 -5.56 44.60 -18.78
CA TYR A 525 -6.57 45.44 -19.41
C TYR A 525 -6.73 45.18 -20.92
N CYS A 526 -5.67 44.79 -21.63
CA CYS A 526 -5.65 44.70 -23.10
C CYS A 526 -5.39 43.29 -23.65
N VAL A 527 -5.18 42.28 -22.81
CA VAL A 527 -4.90 40.90 -23.25
C VAL A 527 -6.04 39.95 -22.88
N ARG A 528 -6.50 39.14 -23.83
CA ARG A 528 -7.42 38.02 -23.62
C ARG A 528 -6.79 36.71 -24.04
N ILE A 529 -7.34 35.61 -23.55
CA ILE A 529 -6.76 34.28 -23.76
C ILE A 529 -7.72 33.43 -24.57
N HIS A 530 -7.24 32.94 -25.69
CA HIS A 530 -7.97 32.04 -26.55
C HIS A 530 -7.51 30.60 -26.30
N TYR A 531 -8.45 29.76 -25.88
CA TYR A 531 -8.25 28.32 -25.70
C TYR A 531 -9.58 27.60 -25.97
N ASN A 532 -9.55 26.35 -26.45
CA ASN A 532 -10.74 25.55 -26.78
C ASN A 532 -11.76 26.25 -27.72
N GLY A 533 -11.29 27.10 -28.62
CA GLY A 533 -12.15 27.81 -29.58
C GLY A 533 -12.93 29.00 -29.01
N SER A 534 -12.80 29.31 -27.71
CA SER A 534 -13.41 30.48 -27.08
C SER A 534 -12.36 31.51 -26.65
N GLN A 535 -12.75 32.78 -26.64
CA GLN A 535 -11.97 33.87 -26.07
C GLN A 535 -12.43 34.11 -24.64
N ASN A 536 -11.50 34.12 -23.69
CA ASN A 536 -11.79 34.19 -22.27
C ASN A 536 -10.97 35.30 -21.61
N SER A 537 -11.48 35.83 -20.50
CA SER A 537 -10.71 36.69 -19.60
C SER A 537 -9.57 35.93 -18.92
N ILE A 538 -8.54 36.66 -18.47
CA ILE A 538 -7.41 36.08 -17.73
C ILE A 538 -7.90 35.48 -16.40
N ILE A 539 -8.91 36.08 -15.76
CA ILE A 539 -9.50 35.59 -14.50
C ILE A 539 -10.13 34.22 -14.70
N ARG A 540 -10.91 34.03 -15.77
CA ARG A 540 -11.51 32.72 -16.09
C ARG A 540 -10.44 31.69 -16.46
N TRP A 541 -9.46 32.10 -17.27
CA TRP A 541 -8.35 31.21 -17.64
C TRP A 541 -7.53 30.75 -16.42
N LYS A 542 -7.28 31.65 -15.46
CA LYS A 542 -6.58 31.34 -14.21
C LYS A 542 -7.23 30.19 -13.44
N ASP A 543 -8.55 30.16 -13.34
CA ASP A 543 -9.28 29.12 -12.59
C ASP A 543 -9.19 27.74 -13.29
N GLU A 544 -8.96 27.71 -14.60
CA GLU A 544 -8.71 26.48 -15.37
C GLU A 544 -7.23 26.05 -15.35
N VAL A 545 -6.31 27.03 -15.30
CA VAL A 545 -4.86 26.78 -15.21
C VAL A 545 -4.49 26.23 -13.83
N ILE A 546 -5.09 26.74 -12.76
CA ILE A 546 -4.75 26.39 -11.38
C ILE A 546 -5.78 25.40 -10.82
N ILE A 547 -5.41 24.13 -10.73
CA ILE A 547 -6.28 23.07 -10.24
C ILE A 547 -6.13 22.96 -8.72
N LYS A 548 -7.19 23.32 -7.99
CA LYS A 548 -7.32 23.19 -6.51
C LYS A 548 -6.15 23.82 -5.74
N ASP A 549 -5.59 24.92 -6.25
CA ASP A 549 -4.44 25.64 -5.67
C ASP A 549 -3.19 24.77 -5.40
N LYS A 550 -3.05 23.63 -6.12
CA LYS A 550 -1.98 22.65 -5.89
C LYS A 550 -1.21 22.24 -7.15
N LYS A 551 -1.86 22.34 -8.31
CA LYS A 551 -1.33 21.87 -9.59
C LYS A 551 -1.60 22.88 -10.70
N ILE A 552 -0.69 22.91 -11.66
CA ILE A 552 -0.77 23.73 -12.86
C ILE A 552 -1.13 22.82 -14.05
N ASN A 553 -2.07 23.26 -14.88
CA ASN A 553 -2.43 22.61 -16.12
C ASN A 553 -1.53 23.11 -17.27
N MET A 554 -0.35 22.49 -17.42
CA MET A 554 0.61 22.87 -18.48
C MET A 554 0.09 22.60 -19.89
N ASP A 555 -0.77 21.59 -20.08
CA ASP A 555 -1.37 21.29 -21.39
C ASP A 555 -2.33 22.39 -21.84
N LEU A 556 -3.12 22.94 -20.90
CA LEU A 556 -3.96 24.11 -21.16
C LEU A 556 -3.11 25.32 -21.53
N ILE A 557 -2.02 25.58 -20.81
CA ILE A 557 -1.11 26.69 -21.13
C ILE A 557 -0.54 26.51 -22.54
N ARG A 558 -0.13 25.29 -22.90
CA ARG A 558 0.43 25.01 -24.22
C ARG A 558 -0.60 25.21 -25.36
N THR A 559 -1.86 24.94 -25.11
CA THR A 559 -2.93 25.14 -26.11
C THR A 559 -3.48 26.58 -26.14
N SER A 560 -3.05 27.44 -25.21
CA SER A 560 -3.53 28.81 -25.07
C SER A 560 -2.79 29.80 -25.97
N LYS A 561 -3.51 30.83 -26.42
CA LYS A 561 -2.99 31.95 -27.22
C LYS A 561 -3.37 33.27 -26.57
N LEU A 562 -2.41 34.18 -26.43
CA LEU A 562 -2.66 35.55 -26.00
C LEU A 562 -3.18 36.36 -27.19
N ILE A 563 -4.20 37.19 -26.98
CA ILE A 563 -4.79 38.06 -28.01
C ILE A 563 -4.85 39.48 -27.45
N LEU A 564 -4.29 40.44 -28.18
CA LEU A 564 -4.44 41.85 -27.88
C LEU A 564 -5.81 42.34 -28.37
N ILE A 565 -6.61 42.91 -27.47
CA ILE A 565 -7.93 43.47 -27.76
C ILE A 565 -7.93 45.00 -27.70
N ASP A 566 -8.82 45.62 -28.49
CA ASP A 566 -9.08 47.06 -28.43
C ASP A 566 -10.02 47.36 -27.26
N THR A 567 -9.49 47.96 -26.20
CA THR A 567 -10.24 48.29 -24.98
C THR A 567 -11.39 49.25 -25.25
N ASN A 568 -11.23 50.19 -26.18
CA ASN A 568 -12.27 51.17 -26.50
C ASN A 568 -13.49 50.51 -27.15
N ALA A 569 -13.27 49.50 -28.00
CA ALA A 569 -14.34 48.76 -28.65
C ALA A 569 -15.16 47.93 -27.64
N VAL A 570 -14.49 47.35 -26.63
CA VAL A 570 -15.15 46.60 -25.56
C VAL A 570 -15.97 47.51 -24.66
N GLU A 571 -15.42 48.65 -24.23
CA GLU A 571 -16.14 49.66 -23.46
C GLU A 571 -17.38 50.19 -24.20
N ALA A 572 -17.24 50.55 -25.48
CA ALA A 572 -18.35 51.03 -26.29
C ALA A 572 -19.49 49.99 -26.38
N LYS A 573 -19.14 48.70 -26.51
CA LYS A 573 -20.14 47.63 -26.57
C LYS A 573 -20.81 47.37 -25.23
N PHE A 574 -20.09 47.44 -24.10
CA PHE A 574 -20.70 47.42 -22.78
C PHE A 574 -21.67 48.59 -22.59
N GLN A 575 -21.28 49.80 -22.99
CA GLN A 575 -22.14 50.98 -22.89
C GLN A 575 -23.40 50.83 -23.77
N GLN A 576 -23.28 50.25 -24.97
CA GLN A 576 -24.44 49.92 -25.80
C GLN A 576 -25.38 48.93 -25.10
N TYR A 577 -24.85 47.89 -24.47
CA TYR A 577 -25.66 46.92 -23.73
C TYR A 577 -26.35 47.55 -22.52
N ILE A 578 -25.65 48.39 -21.76
CA ILE A 578 -26.20 49.09 -20.59
C ILE A 578 -27.27 50.08 -21.02
N ASN A 579 -27.02 50.88 -22.07
CA ASN A 579 -28.03 51.80 -22.62
C ASN A 579 -29.28 51.04 -23.12
N ARG A 580 -29.10 49.87 -23.75
CA ARG A 580 -30.20 49.01 -24.20
C ARG A 580 -30.98 48.44 -23.01
N LEU A 581 -30.28 47.99 -21.97
CA LEU A 581 -30.90 47.57 -20.71
C LEU A 581 -31.71 48.71 -20.11
N ASP A 582 -31.16 49.93 -20.10
CA ASP A 582 -31.82 51.09 -19.51
C ASP A 582 -33.14 51.45 -20.21
N ALA A 583 -33.14 51.38 -21.54
CA ALA A 583 -34.31 51.64 -22.38
C ALA A 583 -35.34 50.50 -22.40
N THR A 584 -35.02 49.30 -21.90
CA THR A 584 -35.91 48.13 -21.99
C THR A 584 -36.84 48.05 -20.78
N THR A 585 -38.15 48.17 -21.03
CA THR A 585 -39.21 48.00 -20.00
C THR A 585 -39.87 46.62 -20.04
N ASP A 586 -39.53 45.78 -21.00
CA ASP A 586 -40.04 44.40 -21.11
C ASP A 586 -39.25 43.44 -20.21
N LEU A 587 -39.94 42.71 -19.34
CA LEU A 587 -39.35 41.84 -18.33
C LEU A 587 -38.49 40.72 -18.94
N ASP A 588 -38.99 40.07 -19.99
CA ASP A 588 -38.31 38.93 -20.61
C ASP A 588 -37.12 39.37 -21.46
N ALA A 589 -37.20 40.54 -22.10
CA ALA A 589 -36.07 41.15 -22.77
C ALA A 589 -34.95 41.51 -21.78
N VAL A 590 -35.26 41.97 -20.57
CA VAL A 590 -34.26 42.22 -19.52
C VAL A 590 -33.56 40.93 -19.09
N ILE A 591 -34.30 39.84 -18.89
CA ILE A 591 -33.72 38.53 -18.53
C ILE A 591 -32.84 37.97 -19.66
N ARG A 592 -33.22 38.17 -20.94
CA ARG A 592 -32.37 37.80 -22.09
C ARG A 592 -31.09 38.64 -22.13
N LEU A 593 -31.21 39.95 -21.94
CA LEU A 593 -30.08 40.88 -21.89
C LEU A 593 -29.11 40.54 -20.75
N GLN A 594 -29.61 40.08 -19.59
CA GLN A 594 -28.76 39.59 -18.50
C GLN A 594 -27.80 38.50 -18.99
N ARG A 595 -28.30 37.50 -19.73
CA ARG A 595 -27.47 36.41 -20.26
C ARG A 595 -26.44 36.91 -21.28
N GLU A 596 -26.84 37.82 -22.16
CA GLU A 596 -25.95 38.43 -23.16
C GLU A 596 -24.83 39.23 -22.49
N ILE A 597 -25.17 40.06 -21.50
CA ILE A 597 -24.24 40.92 -20.78
C ILE A 597 -23.29 40.11 -19.90
N GLN A 598 -23.80 39.13 -19.15
CA GLN A 598 -22.99 38.25 -18.31
C GLN A 598 -22.00 37.46 -19.17
N LYS A 599 -22.45 36.87 -20.29
CA LYS A 599 -21.56 36.17 -21.22
C LYS A 599 -20.49 37.09 -21.79
N PHE A 600 -20.86 38.31 -22.19
CA PHE A 600 -19.90 39.28 -22.70
C PHE A 600 -18.87 39.70 -21.63
N ALA A 601 -19.29 39.80 -20.37
CA ALA A 601 -18.42 40.03 -19.22
C ALA A 601 -17.50 38.86 -18.90
N ASP A 602 -17.95 37.63 -19.01
CA ASP A 602 -17.09 36.45 -18.79
C ASP A 602 -16.00 36.35 -19.87
N ASP A 603 -16.36 36.61 -21.13
CA ASP A 603 -15.48 36.53 -22.29
C ASP A 603 -14.46 37.68 -22.33
N ASN A 604 -14.87 38.90 -21.93
CA ASN A 604 -14.08 40.12 -22.12
C ASN A 604 -13.64 40.80 -20.82
N GLY A 605 -14.11 40.40 -19.64
CA GLY A 605 -13.93 41.14 -18.40
C GLY A 605 -14.69 42.48 -18.39
N VAL A 606 -15.03 42.98 -17.20
CA VAL A 606 -15.68 44.28 -17.05
C VAL A 606 -14.62 45.39 -17.01
N PRO A 607 -14.69 46.41 -17.89
CA PRO A 607 -13.82 47.57 -17.81
C PRO A 607 -13.99 48.33 -16.49
N GLU A 608 -12.89 48.79 -15.89
CA GLU A 608 -12.88 49.49 -14.61
C GLU A 608 -13.75 50.76 -14.63
N SER A 609 -13.72 51.49 -15.75
CA SER A 609 -14.54 52.67 -16.00
C SER A 609 -16.06 52.41 -15.91
N LEU A 610 -16.50 51.16 -16.10
CA LEU A 610 -17.91 50.75 -16.15
C LEU A 610 -18.33 49.84 -15.00
N GLU A 611 -17.47 49.62 -13.99
CA GLU A 611 -17.76 48.69 -12.89
C GLU A 611 -18.98 49.12 -12.07
N VAL A 612 -19.15 50.43 -11.84
CA VAL A 612 -20.32 51.00 -11.17
C VAL A 612 -21.59 50.77 -12.00
N ASN A 613 -21.52 50.99 -13.32
CA ASN A 613 -22.65 50.80 -14.22
C ASN A 613 -23.05 49.32 -14.30
N TYR A 614 -22.07 48.41 -14.26
CA TYR A 614 -22.31 46.97 -14.22
C TYR A 614 -23.00 46.54 -12.90
N LYS A 615 -22.60 47.12 -11.75
CA LYS A 615 -23.28 46.89 -10.45
C LYS A 615 -24.73 47.37 -10.48
N LEU A 616 -25.00 48.52 -11.11
CA LEU A 616 -26.37 49.01 -11.30
C LEU A 616 -27.19 48.10 -12.22
N ALA A 617 -26.61 47.61 -13.32
CA ALA A 617 -27.24 46.64 -14.20
C ALA A 617 -27.63 45.34 -13.45
N ASN A 618 -26.73 44.84 -12.59
CA ASN A 618 -27.01 43.65 -11.75
C ASN A 618 -28.19 43.87 -10.81
N SER A 619 -28.29 45.03 -10.17
CA SER A 619 -29.44 45.35 -9.32
C SER A 619 -30.76 45.33 -10.11
N ARG A 620 -30.76 45.83 -11.34
CA ARG A 620 -31.94 45.77 -12.23
C ARG A 620 -32.29 44.34 -12.64
N PHE A 621 -31.29 43.48 -12.87
CA PHE A 621 -31.53 42.05 -13.13
C PHE A 621 -32.14 41.34 -11.92
N GLU A 622 -31.73 41.66 -10.69
CA GLU A 622 -32.32 41.10 -9.47
C GLU A 622 -33.79 41.54 -9.28
N ILE A 623 -34.12 42.78 -9.64
CA ILE A 623 -35.51 43.28 -9.62
C ILE A 623 -36.34 42.51 -10.67
N ALA A 624 -35.83 42.35 -11.89
CA ALA A 624 -36.48 41.57 -12.94
C ALA A 624 -36.70 40.11 -12.54
N ALA A 625 -35.68 39.45 -11.98
CA ALA A 625 -35.77 38.06 -11.54
C ALA A 625 -36.83 37.87 -10.45
N ARG A 626 -36.93 38.81 -9.49
CA ARG A 626 -37.98 38.80 -8.46
C ARG A 626 -39.37 38.98 -9.04
N ALA A 627 -39.58 39.98 -9.90
CA ALA A 627 -40.86 40.21 -10.56
C ALA A 627 -41.32 38.99 -11.37
N ARG A 628 -40.40 38.34 -12.09
CA ARG A 628 -40.68 37.11 -12.84
C ARG A 628 -41.10 35.96 -11.93
N LYS A 629 -40.37 35.76 -10.84
CA LYS A 629 -40.69 34.74 -9.85
C LYS A 629 -42.07 34.97 -9.22
N ASP A 630 -42.37 36.21 -8.81
CA ASP A 630 -43.65 36.55 -8.20
C ASP A 630 -44.83 36.34 -9.17
N TRP A 631 -44.62 36.58 -10.47
CA TRP A 631 -45.59 36.24 -11.51
C TRP A 631 -45.78 34.72 -11.64
N ASP A 632 -44.68 33.98 -11.84
CA ASP A 632 -44.71 32.53 -12.07
C ASP A 632 -45.36 31.81 -10.85
N ASP A 633 -45.00 32.17 -9.61
CA ASP A 633 -45.57 31.61 -8.38
C ASP A 633 -47.10 31.83 -8.26
N ARG A 634 -47.63 32.90 -8.87
CA ARG A 634 -49.08 33.20 -8.86
C ARG A 634 -49.81 32.45 -9.95
N ILE A 635 -49.20 32.31 -11.13
CA ILE A 635 -49.76 31.53 -12.23
C ILE A 635 -49.81 30.05 -11.87
N VAL A 636 -48.74 29.51 -11.29
CA VAL A 636 -48.71 28.10 -10.83
C VAL A 636 -49.85 27.82 -9.86
N LYS A 637 -50.13 28.72 -8.90
CA LYS A 637 -51.28 28.54 -7.99
C LYS A 637 -52.63 28.50 -8.70
N VAL A 638 -52.80 29.28 -9.77
CA VAL A 638 -54.03 29.26 -10.59
C VAL A 638 -54.11 27.95 -11.36
N GLU A 639 -53.00 27.53 -11.98
CA GLU A 639 -52.90 26.28 -12.74
C GLU A 639 -53.15 25.05 -11.85
N ASP A 640 -52.58 25.00 -10.65
CA ASP A 640 -52.80 23.93 -9.66
C ASP A 640 -54.28 23.81 -9.26
N GLU A 641 -54.95 24.94 -9.05
CA GLU A 641 -56.38 24.97 -8.72
C GLU A 641 -57.25 24.53 -9.91
N LEU A 642 -56.85 24.87 -11.14
CA LEU A 642 -57.52 24.43 -12.36
C LEU A 642 -57.33 22.94 -12.65
N GLU A 643 -56.11 22.43 -12.49
CA GLU A 643 -55.80 21.02 -12.62
C GLU A 643 -56.60 20.21 -11.59
N THR A 644 -56.60 20.65 -10.32
CA THR A 644 -57.42 20.04 -9.26
C THR A 644 -58.91 20.07 -9.60
N ALA A 645 -59.39 21.17 -10.18
CA ALA A 645 -60.79 21.29 -10.61
C ALA A 645 -61.13 20.33 -11.75
N TYR A 646 -60.23 20.17 -12.72
CA TYR A 646 -60.39 19.28 -13.88
C TYR A 646 -60.37 17.80 -13.47
N GLU A 647 -59.34 17.37 -12.72
CA GLU A 647 -59.17 15.98 -12.29
C GLU A 647 -60.34 15.49 -11.42
N ARG A 648 -60.78 16.33 -10.49
CA ARG A 648 -61.81 15.97 -9.50
C ARG A 648 -63.22 16.35 -9.93
N GLY A 649 -63.36 17.01 -11.09
CA GLY A 649 -64.61 17.64 -11.52
C GLY A 649 -65.16 18.61 -10.47
N ASN A 650 -64.30 19.31 -9.73
CA ASN A 650 -64.68 20.13 -8.58
C ASN A 650 -64.86 21.60 -8.96
N VAL A 651 -66.12 22.03 -9.03
CA VAL A 651 -66.53 23.39 -9.39
C VAL A 651 -65.99 24.45 -8.42
N TYR A 652 -65.83 24.11 -7.14
CA TYR A 652 -65.37 25.09 -6.14
C TYR A 652 -63.93 25.55 -6.42
N ASN A 653 -63.03 24.63 -6.80
CA ASN A 653 -61.64 24.95 -7.13
C ASN A 653 -61.54 25.83 -8.39
N ALA A 654 -62.38 25.58 -9.41
CA ALA A 654 -62.47 26.46 -10.58
C ALA A 654 -62.92 27.89 -10.22
N LEU A 655 -63.83 28.05 -9.24
CA LEU A 655 -64.24 29.37 -8.73
C LEU A 655 -63.16 30.05 -7.87
N VAL A 656 -62.31 29.27 -7.19
CA VAL A 656 -61.14 29.78 -6.46
C VAL A 656 -60.04 30.22 -7.43
N ALA A 657 -59.82 29.48 -8.53
CA ALA A 657 -58.92 29.87 -9.59
C ALA A 657 -59.33 31.23 -10.20
N LEU A 658 -60.62 31.42 -10.51
CA LEU A 658 -61.16 32.70 -10.98
C LEU A 658 -60.94 33.85 -9.99
N GLU A 659 -61.10 33.61 -8.69
CA GLU A 659 -60.84 34.63 -7.67
C GLU A 659 -59.34 34.94 -7.55
N THR A 660 -58.50 33.92 -7.62
CA THR A 660 -57.05 34.06 -7.56
C THR A 660 -56.53 34.87 -8.74
N ILE A 661 -57.11 34.69 -9.94
CA ILE A 661 -56.82 35.49 -11.14
C ILE A 661 -57.18 36.96 -10.91
N ASP A 662 -58.36 37.27 -10.37
CA ASP A 662 -58.81 38.64 -10.08
C ASP A 662 -57.93 39.34 -9.02
N GLU A 663 -57.31 38.57 -8.12
CA GLU A 663 -56.48 39.07 -7.01
C GLU A 663 -54.99 39.25 -7.37
N ILE A 664 -54.54 38.90 -8.57
CA ILE A 664 -53.13 39.07 -8.97
C ILE A 664 -52.79 40.57 -9.01
N PRO A 665 -51.82 41.05 -8.19
CA PRO A 665 -51.49 42.47 -8.12
C PRO A 665 -50.55 42.86 -9.28
N LEU A 666 -51.11 42.95 -10.49
CA LEU A 666 -50.38 43.28 -11.71
C LEU A 666 -49.54 44.56 -11.61
N TYR A 667 -50.06 45.56 -10.89
CA TYR A 667 -49.36 46.83 -10.69
C TYR A 667 -48.08 46.68 -9.85
N SER A 668 -48.10 45.90 -8.78
CA SER A 668 -46.92 45.72 -7.92
C SER A 668 -45.86 44.82 -8.55
N ILE A 669 -46.28 43.82 -9.35
CA ILE A 669 -45.35 42.90 -10.00
C ILE A 669 -44.60 43.61 -11.15
N PHE A 670 -45.31 44.40 -11.97
CA PHE A 670 -44.73 45.00 -13.17
C PHE A 670 -44.48 46.51 -13.00
N ASN A 671 -45.53 47.31 -12.77
CA ASN A 671 -45.45 48.77 -12.84
C ASN A 671 -44.56 49.39 -11.75
N GLU A 672 -44.67 48.95 -10.49
CA GLU A 672 -43.82 49.45 -9.39
C GLU A 672 -42.33 49.13 -9.61
N ASN A 673 -42.04 48.05 -10.31
CA ASN A 673 -40.68 47.61 -10.64
C ASN A 673 -40.14 48.18 -11.97
N GLY A 674 -40.90 49.08 -12.63
CA GLY A 674 -40.48 49.72 -13.87
C GLY A 674 -40.67 48.88 -15.14
N PHE A 675 -41.47 47.81 -15.09
CA PHE A 675 -41.77 46.95 -16.23
C PHE A 675 -43.16 47.22 -16.82
N THR A 676 -43.27 47.06 -18.14
CA THR A 676 -44.55 47.11 -18.87
C THR A 676 -45.14 45.72 -19.01
N ILE A 677 -46.43 45.56 -18.69
CA ILE A 677 -47.16 44.30 -18.89
C ILE A 677 -47.37 44.08 -20.39
N SER A 678 -46.79 43.00 -20.93
CA SER A 678 -46.97 42.60 -22.33
C SER A 678 -48.37 42.01 -22.59
N GLU A 679 -48.78 41.99 -23.85
CA GLU A 679 -50.05 41.35 -24.26
C GLU A 679 -50.03 39.83 -24.01
N GLU A 680 -48.87 39.19 -24.02
CA GLU A 680 -48.73 37.76 -23.74
C GLU A 680 -49.18 37.41 -22.31
N TYR A 681 -48.76 38.20 -21.31
CA TYR A 681 -49.19 38.00 -19.92
C TYR A 681 -50.70 38.23 -19.72
N ARG A 682 -51.28 39.21 -20.44
CA ARG A 682 -52.74 39.46 -20.40
C ARG A 682 -53.52 38.32 -21.05
N ASN A 683 -53.06 37.85 -22.20
CA ASN A 683 -53.68 36.74 -22.91
C ASN A 683 -53.65 35.46 -22.08
N ARG A 684 -52.53 35.18 -21.38
CA ARG A 684 -52.44 34.01 -20.50
C ARG A 684 -53.48 34.02 -19.38
N LEU A 685 -53.72 35.18 -18.75
CA LEU A 685 -54.78 35.31 -17.74
C LEU A 685 -56.19 35.13 -18.32
N LEU A 686 -56.41 35.62 -19.54
CA LEU A 686 -57.69 35.43 -20.24
C LEU A 686 -57.94 33.96 -20.60
N GLU A 687 -56.91 33.24 -21.05
CA GLU A 687 -56.97 31.80 -21.32
C GLU A 687 -57.33 31.01 -20.06
N LEU A 688 -56.58 31.19 -18.97
CA LEU A 688 -56.84 30.52 -17.69
C LEU A 688 -58.23 30.86 -17.14
N GLY A 689 -58.66 32.12 -17.28
CA GLY A 689 -59.99 32.54 -16.87
C GLY A 689 -61.11 31.90 -17.70
N ASN A 690 -60.90 31.67 -18.99
CA ASN A 690 -61.86 30.99 -19.86
C ASN A 690 -61.91 29.49 -19.57
N GLU A 691 -60.76 28.86 -19.33
CA GLU A 691 -60.65 27.46 -18.93
C GLU A 691 -61.41 27.20 -17.62
N ALA A 692 -61.20 28.05 -16.61
CA ALA A 692 -61.90 27.98 -15.33
C ALA A 692 -63.43 28.00 -15.50
N ARG A 693 -63.95 28.90 -16.34
CA ARG A 693 -65.39 29.01 -16.62
C ARG A 693 -65.92 27.79 -17.34
N ASN A 694 -65.18 27.25 -18.30
CA ASN A 694 -65.57 26.04 -19.02
C ASN A 694 -65.69 24.83 -18.07
N ILE A 695 -64.74 24.65 -17.15
CA ILE A 695 -64.80 23.58 -16.14
C ILE A 695 -66.06 23.71 -15.28
N VAL A 696 -66.41 24.94 -14.86
CA VAL A 696 -67.67 25.18 -14.12
C VAL A 696 -68.87 24.72 -14.96
N ASP A 697 -68.97 25.12 -16.23
CA ASP A 697 -70.10 24.77 -17.08
C ASP A 697 -70.22 23.26 -17.36
N THR A 698 -69.10 22.57 -17.61
CA THR A 698 -69.11 21.14 -17.95
C THR A 698 -69.30 20.23 -16.74
N CYS A 699 -68.74 20.58 -15.58
CA CYS A 699 -68.72 19.70 -14.42
C CYS A 699 -69.85 19.98 -13.42
N PHE A 700 -70.60 21.07 -13.56
CA PHE A 700 -71.57 21.52 -12.54
C PHE A 700 -72.59 20.46 -12.13
N GLU A 701 -73.28 19.83 -13.09
CA GLU A 701 -74.35 18.88 -12.79
C GLU A 701 -73.80 17.62 -12.10
N ASN A 702 -72.68 17.07 -12.60
CA ASN A 702 -72.02 15.90 -12.00
C ASN A 702 -71.49 16.21 -10.59
N TRP A 703 -70.90 17.40 -10.39
CA TRP A 703 -70.40 17.85 -9.10
C TRP A 703 -71.52 18.03 -8.08
N LEU A 704 -72.63 18.65 -8.51
CA LEU A 704 -73.83 18.83 -7.71
C LEU A 704 -74.40 17.46 -7.30
N GLU A 705 -74.39 16.46 -8.19
CA GLU A 705 -74.89 15.11 -7.92
C GLU A 705 -74.03 14.30 -6.95
N GLY A 706 -72.72 14.21 -7.20
CA GLY A 706 -71.82 13.31 -6.47
C GLY A 706 -71.06 13.91 -5.28
N THR A 707 -71.09 15.24 -5.07
CA THR A 707 -70.22 15.91 -4.08
C THR A 707 -70.98 16.69 -3.01
N ILE A 708 -72.19 17.19 -3.34
CA ILE A 708 -73.01 18.01 -2.43
C ILE A 708 -73.96 17.12 -1.63
N HIS A 709 -73.42 16.60 -0.51
CA HIS A 709 -74.09 15.77 0.49
C HIS A 709 -73.46 15.98 1.87
N CYS A 710 -74.24 15.89 2.94
CA CYS A 710 -73.77 16.16 4.30
C CYS A 710 -73.16 14.89 4.94
N LYS A 711 -71.88 14.95 5.30
CA LYS A 711 -71.11 13.77 5.75
C LYS A 711 -71.45 13.29 7.17
N SER A 712 -71.91 14.17 8.04
CA SER A 712 -72.22 13.84 9.43
C SER A 712 -73.24 14.80 10.02
N VAL A 713 -73.89 14.41 11.12
CA VAL A 713 -74.91 15.24 11.78
C VAL A 713 -74.28 16.47 12.46
N GLU A 714 -73.03 16.36 12.92
CA GLU A 714 -72.28 17.47 13.54
C GLU A 714 -71.78 18.48 12.51
N ALA A 715 -71.53 18.04 11.27
CA ALA A 715 -71.00 18.87 10.19
C ALA A 715 -72.08 19.69 9.45
N MET A 716 -73.36 19.53 9.78
CA MET A 716 -74.48 20.22 9.11
C MET A 716 -74.28 21.75 9.03
N THR A 717 -73.82 22.37 10.13
CA THR A 717 -73.55 23.82 10.19
C THR A 717 -72.37 24.27 9.30
N GLN A 718 -71.36 23.41 9.12
CA GLN A 718 -70.21 23.71 8.26
C GLN A 718 -70.54 23.47 6.78
N PHE A 719 -71.33 22.43 6.49
CA PHE A 719 -71.85 22.16 5.15
C PHE A 719 -72.74 23.31 4.66
N GLU A 720 -73.63 23.82 5.50
CA GLU A 720 -74.45 25.00 5.20
C GLU A 720 -73.58 26.22 4.86
N LYS A 721 -72.52 26.49 5.65
CA LYS A 721 -71.55 27.56 5.35
C LYS A 721 -70.79 27.32 4.04
N HIS A 722 -70.43 26.09 3.73
CA HIS A 722 -69.73 25.75 2.49
C HIS A 722 -70.62 25.93 1.27
N VAL A 723 -71.87 25.46 1.32
CA VAL A 723 -72.89 25.68 0.27
C VAL A 723 -73.12 27.17 0.08
N LYS A 724 -73.22 27.95 1.16
CA LYS A 724 -73.36 29.41 1.10
C LYS A 724 -72.16 30.10 0.43
N ARG A 725 -70.92 29.74 0.79
CA ARG A 725 -69.70 30.28 0.15
C ARG A 725 -69.61 29.93 -1.33
N CYS A 726 -69.94 28.70 -1.71
CA CYS A 726 -69.99 28.28 -3.11
C CYS A 726 -71.04 29.09 -3.88
N ASN A 727 -72.20 29.32 -3.27
CA ASN A 727 -73.27 30.12 -3.83
C ASN A 727 -72.85 31.59 -4.03
N GLU A 728 -72.24 32.21 -3.02
CA GLU A 728 -71.69 33.58 -3.10
C GLU A 728 -70.68 33.73 -4.26
N LYS A 729 -69.79 32.75 -4.43
CA LYS A 729 -68.80 32.73 -5.53
C LYS A 729 -69.45 32.51 -6.90
N LEU A 730 -70.41 31.60 -7.02
CA LEU A 730 -71.17 31.38 -8.26
C LEU A 730 -71.91 32.66 -8.68
N VAL A 731 -72.47 33.40 -7.71
CA VAL A 731 -73.10 34.71 -7.97
C VAL A 731 -72.07 35.75 -8.39
N LYS A 732 -70.92 35.84 -7.69
CA LYS A 732 -69.80 36.75 -8.03
C LYS A 732 -69.36 36.59 -9.48
N PHE A 733 -69.22 35.35 -9.95
CA PHE A 733 -68.77 35.02 -11.31
C PHE A 733 -69.92 34.83 -12.33
N ARG A 734 -71.14 35.30 -12.01
CA ARG A 734 -72.33 35.36 -12.89
C ARG A 734 -72.99 34.02 -13.26
N PHE A 735 -72.77 32.95 -12.50
CA PHE A 735 -73.45 31.64 -12.63
C PHE A 735 -74.73 31.53 -11.76
N ALA A 736 -75.67 32.47 -11.94
CA ALA A 736 -76.84 32.61 -11.06
C ALA A 736 -77.85 31.44 -11.12
N THR A 737 -77.93 30.73 -12.25
CA THR A 737 -78.80 29.55 -12.43
C THR A 737 -78.29 28.35 -11.64
N TYR A 738 -76.97 28.12 -11.66
CA TYR A 738 -76.28 27.09 -10.90
C TYR A 738 -76.34 27.34 -9.39
N ALA A 739 -76.16 28.59 -8.97
CA ALA A 739 -76.35 29.00 -7.57
C ALA A 739 -77.73 28.59 -6.99
N LYS A 740 -78.80 28.73 -7.77
CA LYS A 740 -80.17 28.32 -7.35
C LYS A 740 -80.31 26.81 -7.21
N LYS A 741 -79.77 26.03 -8.16
CA LYS A 741 -79.77 24.56 -8.09
C LYS A 741 -79.00 24.04 -6.88
N LEU A 742 -77.86 24.65 -6.58
CA LEU A 742 -77.02 24.30 -5.42
C LEU A 742 -77.74 24.52 -4.09
N SER A 743 -78.45 25.64 -3.94
CA SER A 743 -79.23 25.92 -2.72
C SER A 743 -80.34 24.90 -2.50
N ALA A 744 -81.14 24.62 -3.54
CA ALA A 744 -82.27 23.69 -3.43
C ALA A 744 -81.84 22.27 -3.04
N LYS A 745 -80.68 21.82 -3.53
CA LYS A 745 -80.14 20.51 -3.16
C LYS A 745 -79.54 20.50 -1.74
N GLY A 746 -78.84 21.57 -1.35
CA GLY A 746 -78.31 21.72 0.01
C GLY A 746 -79.41 21.66 1.07
N ASP A 747 -80.55 22.31 0.81
CA ASP A 747 -81.69 22.33 1.72
C ASP A 747 -82.38 20.95 1.83
N ALA A 748 -82.46 20.20 0.72
CA ALA A 748 -83.06 18.86 0.69
C ALA A 748 -82.24 17.79 1.44
N GLU A 749 -80.91 17.87 1.39
CA GLU A 749 -80.01 16.97 2.14
C GLU A 749 -80.06 17.22 3.65
N LEU A 750 -80.17 18.49 4.07
CA LEU A 750 -80.27 18.84 5.50
C LEU A 750 -81.59 18.36 6.15
N ALA A 751 -82.59 17.99 5.37
CA ALA A 751 -83.88 17.50 5.87
C ALA A 751 -83.89 16.01 6.30
N LYS A 752 -82.89 15.17 5.91
CA LYS A 752 -82.87 13.72 6.15
C LYS A 752 -81.90 13.28 7.27
N LYS A 753 -82.12 13.76 8.49
CA LYS A 753 -81.18 13.63 9.62
C LYS A 753 -80.88 12.19 10.08
N ASP A 754 -81.85 11.29 10.06
CA ASP A 754 -81.67 9.91 10.55
C ASP A 754 -80.86 9.03 9.57
N GLU A 755 -81.04 9.22 8.26
CA GLU A 755 -80.21 8.55 7.24
C GLU A 755 -78.74 8.99 7.32
N ILE A 756 -78.48 10.27 7.65
CA ILE A 756 -77.11 10.79 7.83
C ILE A 756 -76.43 10.09 9.01
N ARG A 757 -77.14 9.81 10.11
CA ARG A 757 -76.60 9.11 11.28
C ARG A 757 -76.20 7.67 10.97
N SER A 758 -77.05 6.91 10.26
CA SER A 758 -76.73 5.52 9.89
C SER A 758 -75.55 5.40 8.91
N ARG A 759 -75.40 6.36 8.00
CA ARG A 759 -74.24 6.45 7.08
C ARG A 759 -72.95 6.78 7.83
N GLN A 760 -73.02 7.66 8.82
CA GLN A 760 -71.89 8.03 9.68
C GLN A 760 -71.40 6.85 10.53
N GLU A 761 -72.31 6.07 11.12
CA GLU A 761 -71.95 4.86 11.89
C GLU A 761 -71.24 3.81 11.03
N LEU A 762 -71.74 3.56 9.81
CA LEU A 762 -71.13 2.60 8.88
C LEU A 762 -69.70 3.00 8.47
N LEU A 763 -69.46 4.27 8.17
CA LEU A 763 -68.12 4.77 7.83
C LEU A 763 -67.16 4.73 9.04
N SER A 764 -67.67 5.01 10.24
CA SER A 764 -66.91 4.87 11.49
C SER A 764 -66.51 3.41 11.73
N ASP A 765 -67.43 2.47 11.58
CA ASP A 765 -67.16 1.04 11.74
C ASP A 765 -66.11 0.55 10.73
N GLY A 766 -66.23 0.97 9.47
CA GLY A 766 -65.24 0.68 8.43
C GLY A 766 -63.85 1.25 8.72
N GLN A 767 -63.76 2.49 9.20
CA GLN A 767 -62.47 3.10 9.58
C GLN A 767 -61.85 2.44 10.83
N LYS A 768 -62.66 2.07 11.83
CA LYS A 768 -62.21 1.30 13.00
C LYS A 768 -61.65 -0.05 12.57
N TYR A 769 -62.33 -0.73 11.64
CA TYR A 769 -61.85 -1.98 11.06
C TYR A 769 -60.52 -1.79 10.34
N LEU A 770 -60.39 -0.81 9.44
CA LEU A 770 -59.14 -0.54 8.72
C LEU A 770 -57.98 -0.16 9.64
N THR A 771 -58.27 0.53 10.76
CA THR A 771 -57.26 0.86 11.77
C THR A 771 -56.82 -0.37 12.56
N ALA A 772 -57.75 -1.26 12.90
CA ALA A 772 -57.44 -2.55 13.53
C ALA A 772 -56.64 -3.45 12.57
N TYR A 773 -57.03 -3.52 11.30
CA TYR A 773 -56.34 -4.29 10.26
C TYR A 773 -54.86 -3.93 10.12
N LYS A 774 -54.52 -2.62 10.18
CA LYS A 774 -53.13 -2.16 10.12
C LYS A 774 -52.24 -2.70 11.25
N LYS A 775 -52.81 -3.13 12.36
CA LYS A 775 -52.08 -3.66 13.53
C LYS A 775 -52.02 -5.18 13.56
N VAL A 776 -52.74 -5.85 12.66
CA VAL A 776 -52.82 -7.32 12.63
C VAL A 776 -51.59 -7.86 11.93
N SER A 777 -50.89 -8.77 12.61
CA SER A 777 -49.75 -9.46 12.03
C SER A 777 -50.27 -10.52 11.07
N THR A 778 -49.84 -10.46 9.81
CA THR A 778 -50.10 -11.50 8.81
C THR A 778 -49.37 -12.81 9.10
N LYS A 779 -48.68 -12.91 10.26
CA LYS A 779 -48.05 -14.12 10.79
C LYS A 779 -48.88 -14.82 11.90
N ASN A 780 -50.04 -14.27 12.27
CA ASN A 780 -50.94 -14.88 13.26
C ASN A 780 -52.22 -15.40 12.56
N TYR A 781 -52.36 -16.72 12.47
CA TYR A 781 -53.41 -17.35 11.67
C TYR A 781 -54.82 -17.10 12.24
N THR A 782 -54.95 -17.03 13.57
CA THR A 782 -56.21 -16.77 14.26
C THR A 782 -56.68 -15.33 14.05
N ASP A 783 -55.79 -14.36 14.21
CA ASP A 783 -56.09 -12.94 13.96
C ASP A 783 -56.48 -12.69 12.49
N VAL A 784 -55.81 -13.34 11.54
CA VAL A 784 -56.12 -13.24 10.10
C VAL A 784 -57.52 -13.79 9.79
N SER A 785 -57.91 -14.92 10.38
CA SER A 785 -59.25 -15.51 10.15
C SER A 785 -60.38 -14.67 10.78
N ASP A 786 -60.19 -14.15 11.99
CA ASP A 786 -61.18 -13.31 12.65
C ASP A 786 -61.41 -11.98 11.91
N MET A 787 -60.34 -11.40 11.36
CA MET A 787 -60.42 -10.16 10.60
C MET A 787 -61.05 -10.36 9.22
N LEU A 788 -60.88 -11.52 8.60
CA LEU A 788 -61.59 -11.88 7.36
C LEU A 788 -63.10 -11.97 7.57
N ALA A 789 -63.56 -12.59 8.67
CA ALA A 789 -64.98 -12.69 8.99
C ALA A 789 -65.62 -11.29 9.17
N LYS A 790 -64.94 -10.41 9.91
CA LYS A 790 -65.40 -9.03 10.16
C LYS A 790 -65.41 -8.16 8.88
N ALA A 791 -64.47 -8.36 7.96
CA ALA A 791 -64.48 -7.67 6.67
C ALA A 791 -65.68 -8.04 5.81
N LYS A 792 -66.05 -9.34 5.77
CA LYS A 792 -67.19 -9.82 4.98
C LYS A 792 -68.52 -9.25 5.47
N ASP A 793 -68.72 -9.15 6.79
CA ASP A 793 -69.90 -8.51 7.39
C ASP A 793 -70.00 -7.00 7.03
N LEU A 794 -68.88 -6.28 7.04
CA LEU A 794 -68.85 -4.86 6.66
C LEU A 794 -69.13 -4.63 5.17
N LEU A 795 -68.63 -5.52 4.30
CA LEU A 795 -68.92 -5.48 2.86
C LEU A 795 -70.43 -5.69 2.57
N GLU A 796 -71.07 -6.61 3.30
CA GLU A 796 -72.50 -6.87 3.17
C GLU A 796 -73.33 -5.64 3.58
N ARG A 797 -72.97 -4.96 4.68
CA ARG A 797 -73.62 -3.72 5.13
C ARG A 797 -73.41 -2.53 4.17
N LEU A 798 -72.28 -2.48 3.47
CA LEU A 798 -71.94 -1.42 2.49
C LEU A 798 -72.81 -1.49 1.22
N SER A 799 -73.10 -2.69 0.73
CA SER A 799 -73.94 -2.90 -0.46
C SER A 799 -75.34 -2.26 -0.34
N LYS A 800 -75.85 -2.11 0.88
CA LYS A 800 -77.18 -1.55 1.17
C LYS A 800 -77.27 -0.02 1.02
N TYR A 801 -76.17 0.72 1.11
CA TYR A 801 -76.14 2.20 1.12
C TYR A 801 -75.28 2.81 -0.01
N GLU A 802 -74.93 2.00 -1.00
CA GLU A 802 -73.92 2.29 -2.03
C GLU A 802 -74.22 3.55 -2.87
N LEU A 803 -75.47 3.74 -3.29
CA LEU A 803 -75.91 4.89 -4.10
C LEU A 803 -75.86 6.23 -3.34
N ALA A 804 -76.06 6.22 -2.02
CA ALA A 804 -76.20 7.46 -1.23
C ALA A 804 -74.89 7.92 -0.58
N LEU A 805 -73.91 7.02 -0.45
CA LEU A 805 -72.54 7.31 0.02
C LEU A 805 -71.57 7.61 -1.14
N GLY A 806 -71.98 7.37 -2.39
CA GLY A 806 -71.24 7.75 -3.58
C GLY A 806 -69.80 7.26 -3.59
N ASN A 807 -68.85 8.18 -3.76
CA ASN A 807 -67.42 7.85 -3.86
C ASN A 807 -66.81 7.34 -2.55
N ASP A 808 -67.35 7.72 -1.39
CA ASP A 808 -66.85 7.26 -0.08
C ASP A 808 -67.17 5.77 0.14
N ALA A 809 -68.32 5.29 -0.35
CA ALA A 809 -68.64 3.85 -0.38
C ALA A 809 -67.72 3.09 -1.33
N LYS A 810 -67.53 3.56 -2.57
CA LYS A 810 -66.60 2.93 -3.53
C LYS A 810 -65.19 2.82 -2.98
N ARG A 811 -64.70 3.87 -2.31
CA ARG A 811 -63.37 3.88 -1.70
C ARG A 811 -63.26 2.88 -0.55
N LEU A 812 -64.24 2.86 0.36
CA LEU A 812 -64.24 1.92 1.49
C LEU A 812 -64.37 0.47 0.99
N HIS A 813 -65.20 0.22 -0.02
CA HIS A 813 -65.36 -1.08 -0.66
C HIS A 813 -64.04 -1.55 -1.29
N THR A 814 -63.39 -0.71 -2.09
CA THR A 814 -62.09 -1.03 -2.72
C THR A 814 -61.02 -1.33 -1.67
N GLN A 815 -60.99 -0.56 -0.57
CA GLN A 815 -60.03 -0.78 0.51
C GLN A 815 -60.29 -2.09 1.26
N LEU A 816 -61.55 -2.42 1.52
CA LEU A 816 -61.95 -3.68 2.16
C LEU A 816 -61.66 -4.89 1.26
N ASP A 817 -61.92 -4.81 -0.05
CA ASP A 817 -61.59 -5.88 -1.00
C ASP A 817 -60.09 -6.14 -1.08
N GLN A 818 -59.27 -5.08 -1.09
CA GLN A 818 -57.81 -5.20 -1.03
C GLN A 818 -57.34 -5.84 0.29
N CYS A 819 -57.96 -5.49 1.41
CA CYS A 819 -57.68 -6.11 2.71
C CYS A 819 -58.04 -7.59 2.71
N VAL A 820 -59.22 -7.96 2.19
CA VAL A 820 -59.69 -9.34 2.08
C VAL A 820 -58.76 -10.16 1.20
N ALA A 821 -58.41 -9.66 0.01
CA ALA A 821 -57.49 -10.34 -0.91
C ALA A 821 -56.12 -10.61 -0.26
N LYS A 822 -55.58 -9.64 0.49
CA LYS A 822 -54.31 -9.80 1.21
C LYS A 822 -54.42 -10.82 2.33
N LEU A 823 -55.46 -10.76 3.16
CA LEU A 823 -55.65 -11.71 4.25
C LEU A 823 -55.91 -13.14 3.75
N ASP A 824 -56.69 -13.31 2.68
CA ASP A 824 -56.92 -14.62 2.06
C ASP A 824 -55.63 -15.19 1.46
N SER A 825 -54.79 -14.35 0.82
CA SER A 825 -53.50 -14.79 0.29
C SER A 825 -52.54 -15.23 1.41
N ALA A 826 -52.51 -14.49 2.53
CA ALA A 826 -51.68 -14.84 3.69
C ALA A 826 -52.15 -16.15 4.32
N LYS A 827 -53.47 -16.33 4.47
CA LYS A 827 -54.08 -17.56 5.00
C LYS A 827 -53.74 -18.77 4.14
N LYS A 828 -53.92 -18.68 2.82
CA LYS A 828 -53.60 -19.77 1.88
C LYS A 828 -52.12 -20.14 1.92
N ARG A 829 -51.24 -19.14 1.94
CA ARG A 829 -49.79 -19.36 2.00
C ARG A 829 -49.40 -20.11 3.27
N MET A 830 -49.93 -19.72 4.43
CA MET A 830 -49.65 -20.41 5.69
C MET A 830 -50.11 -21.87 5.68
N GLN A 831 -51.25 -22.18 5.06
CA GLN A 831 -51.73 -23.55 4.93
C GLN A 831 -50.83 -24.37 3.99
N GLN A 832 -50.41 -23.77 2.88
CA GLN A 832 -49.54 -24.43 1.93
C GLN A 832 -48.13 -24.66 2.49
N ASP A 833 -47.58 -23.70 3.25
CA ASP A 833 -46.30 -23.87 3.94
C ASP A 833 -46.33 -25.07 4.91
N MET A 834 -47.48 -25.36 5.54
CA MET A 834 -47.63 -26.55 6.40
C MET A 834 -47.74 -27.86 5.61
N GLU A 835 -48.50 -27.86 4.52
CA GLU A 835 -48.70 -29.04 3.67
C GLU A 835 -47.38 -29.45 3.01
N ASN A 836 -46.61 -28.47 2.53
CA ASN A 836 -45.33 -28.71 1.87
C ASN A 836 -44.31 -29.38 2.80
N ILE A 837 -44.29 -29.10 4.11
CA ILE A 837 -43.35 -29.76 5.04
C ILE A 837 -43.51 -31.29 5.00
N TRP A 838 -44.75 -31.79 4.98
CA TRP A 838 -45.01 -33.22 4.95
C TRP A 838 -44.74 -33.84 3.57
N GLU A 839 -45.00 -33.11 2.48
CA GLU A 839 -44.64 -33.55 1.12
C GLU A 839 -43.11 -33.58 0.93
N ASP A 840 -42.40 -32.57 1.41
CA ASP A 840 -40.93 -32.48 1.31
C ASP A 840 -40.26 -33.55 2.18
N LEU A 841 -40.78 -33.79 3.39
CA LEU A 841 -40.32 -34.85 4.28
C LEU A 841 -40.49 -36.24 3.65
N ALA A 842 -41.64 -36.52 3.03
CA ALA A 842 -41.91 -37.81 2.39
C ALA A 842 -41.00 -38.10 1.18
N ASN A 843 -40.46 -37.07 0.54
CA ASN A 843 -39.58 -37.18 -0.64
C ASN A 843 -38.08 -37.03 -0.31
N THR A 844 -37.73 -36.93 0.96
CA THR A 844 -36.35 -36.72 1.43
C THR A 844 -35.50 -37.95 1.14
N GLN A 845 -34.39 -37.77 0.43
CA GLN A 845 -33.44 -38.85 0.10
C GLN A 845 -32.00 -38.54 0.51
N THR A 846 -31.69 -37.28 0.83
CA THR A 846 -30.36 -36.85 1.26
C THR A 846 -30.41 -36.09 2.60
N LEU A 847 -29.25 -35.93 3.24
CA LEU A 847 -29.15 -35.13 4.45
C LEU A 847 -29.46 -33.64 4.20
N GLU A 848 -29.13 -33.13 3.02
CA GLU A 848 -29.42 -31.74 2.63
C GLU A 848 -30.94 -31.50 2.53
N ASP A 849 -31.69 -32.50 2.07
CA ASP A 849 -33.15 -32.44 2.05
C ASP A 849 -33.73 -32.35 3.47
N ILE A 850 -33.15 -33.08 4.44
CA ILE A 850 -33.56 -33.01 5.86
C ILE A 850 -33.31 -31.62 6.43
N GLU A 851 -32.13 -31.03 6.19
CA GLU A 851 -31.80 -29.68 6.67
C GLU A 851 -32.75 -28.62 6.07
N ASN A 852 -33.14 -28.79 4.81
CA ASN A 852 -34.14 -27.94 4.15
C ASN A 852 -35.52 -28.05 4.82
N VAL A 853 -35.97 -29.27 5.12
CA VAL A 853 -37.23 -29.52 5.84
C VAL A 853 -37.20 -28.90 7.24
N GLN A 854 -36.10 -29.02 7.99
CA GLN A 854 -35.93 -28.38 9.31
C GLN A 854 -36.03 -26.84 9.21
N SER A 855 -35.47 -26.24 8.16
CA SER A 855 -35.62 -24.80 7.91
C SER A 855 -37.08 -24.40 7.63
N CYS A 856 -37.83 -25.20 6.87
CA CYS A 856 -39.25 -24.99 6.63
C CYS A 856 -40.08 -25.13 7.92
N ILE A 857 -39.77 -26.13 8.77
CA ILE A 857 -40.40 -26.31 10.08
C ILE A 857 -40.15 -25.09 10.97
N ALA A 858 -38.91 -24.60 11.06
CA ALA A 858 -38.58 -23.40 11.82
C ALA A 858 -39.35 -22.15 11.33
N MET A 859 -39.65 -22.07 10.03
CA MET A 859 -40.48 -20.99 9.47
C MET A 859 -41.95 -21.13 9.89
N VAL A 860 -42.52 -22.33 9.91
CA VAL A 860 -43.89 -22.59 10.37
C VAL A 860 -44.04 -22.41 11.88
N MET A 861 -43.03 -22.80 12.67
CA MET A 861 -42.97 -22.59 14.12
C MET A 861 -42.98 -21.10 14.52
N ASN A 862 -42.58 -20.21 13.61
CA ASN A 862 -42.67 -18.76 13.82
C ASN A 862 -44.09 -18.19 13.59
N TYR A 863 -45.04 -18.99 13.10
CA TYR A 863 -46.43 -18.59 13.01
C TYR A 863 -47.14 -18.79 14.36
N ARG A 864 -47.94 -17.80 14.79
CA ARG A 864 -48.76 -17.95 16.00
C ARG A 864 -50.03 -18.73 15.66
N MET A 865 -50.08 -19.99 16.09
CA MET A 865 -51.17 -20.94 15.81
C MET A 865 -51.64 -21.62 17.11
N ALA A 866 -52.67 -22.46 17.05
CA ALA A 866 -53.12 -23.21 18.22
C ALA A 866 -52.03 -24.21 18.64
N THR A 867 -51.78 -24.34 19.95
CA THR A 867 -50.66 -25.14 20.51
C THR A 867 -50.68 -26.59 20.05
N ARG A 868 -51.85 -27.13 19.70
CA ARG A 868 -52.01 -28.51 19.22
C ARG A 868 -51.43 -28.73 17.82
N ASP A 869 -51.46 -27.71 16.96
CA ASP A 869 -50.98 -27.82 15.58
C ASP A 869 -49.46 -27.57 15.48
N LEU A 870 -48.83 -27.02 16.53
CA LEU A 870 -47.38 -26.82 16.61
C LEU A 870 -46.65 -28.02 17.21
N GLN A 871 -47.32 -28.78 18.08
CA GLN A 871 -46.72 -29.89 18.81
C GLN A 871 -46.20 -30.98 17.86
N ASP A 872 -46.96 -31.31 16.82
CA ASP A 872 -46.56 -32.31 15.82
C ASP A 872 -45.26 -31.90 15.07
N PHE A 873 -45.10 -30.60 14.80
CA PHE A 873 -43.89 -30.06 14.15
C PHE A 873 -42.70 -29.94 15.12
N GLU A 874 -42.93 -29.66 16.40
CA GLU A 874 -41.88 -29.65 17.44
C GLU A 874 -41.31 -31.06 17.66
N GLU A 875 -42.18 -32.07 17.74
CA GLU A 875 -41.81 -33.47 17.87
C GLU A 875 -41.03 -33.95 16.63
N LEU A 876 -41.51 -33.60 15.42
CA LEU A 876 -40.82 -33.88 14.17
C LEU A 876 -39.42 -33.22 14.10
N ASN A 877 -39.31 -31.93 14.43
CA ASN A 877 -38.02 -31.23 14.40
C ASN A 877 -37.01 -31.84 15.37
N THR A 878 -37.48 -32.26 16.55
CA THR A 878 -36.63 -32.93 17.55
C THR A 878 -36.14 -34.29 17.04
N ALA A 879 -36.97 -35.05 16.33
CA ALA A 879 -36.57 -36.32 15.72
C ALA A 879 -35.50 -36.12 14.63
N LEU A 880 -35.67 -35.12 13.76
CA LEU A 880 -34.69 -34.76 12.73
C LEU A 880 -33.36 -34.27 13.32
N ASP A 881 -33.40 -33.43 14.36
CA ASP A 881 -32.19 -32.91 15.02
C ASP A 881 -31.35 -34.05 15.63
N ASN A 882 -32.00 -35.03 16.24
CA ASN A 882 -31.32 -36.21 16.77
C ASN A 882 -30.65 -37.01 15.64
N PHE A 883 -31.36 -37.24 14.53
CA PHE A 883 -30.83 -37.95 13.37
C PHE A 883 -29.61 -37.25 12.75
N VAL A 884 -29.67 -35.93 12.56
CA VAL A 884 -28.55 -35.12 12.04
C VAL A 884 -27.35 -35.16 13.00
N SER A 885 -27.59 -35.07 14.31
CA SER A 885 -26.53 -35.19 15.32
C SER A 885 -25.83 -36.54 15.25
N ASP A 886 -26.58 -37.63 15.12
CA ASP A 886 -26.03 -38.98 15.00
C ASP A 886 -25.22 -39.17 13.71
N ILE A 887 -25.65 -38.57 12.60
CA ILE A 887 -24.89 -38.54 11.34
C ILE A 887 -23.59 -37.74 11.46
N ASN A 888 -23.59 -36.64 12.20
CA ASN A 888 -22.38 -35.84 12.38
C ASN A 888 -21.29 -36.63 13.14
N VAL A 889 -21.67 -37.46 14.11
CA VAL A 889 -20.74 -38.38 14.79
C VAL A 889 -20.10 -39.36 13.79
N LEU A 890 -20.87 -39.86 12.81
CA LEU A 890 -20.34 -40.71 11.73
C LEU A 890 -19.33 -39.98 10.84
N LYS A 891 -19.62 -38.72 10.47
CA LYS A 891 -18.70 -37.90 9.67
C LYS A 891 -17.37 -37.64 10.38
N GLU A 892 -17.38 -37.47 11.70
CA GLU A 892 -16.16 -37.30 12.51
C GLU A 892 -15.31 -38.59 12.58
N ALA A 893 -15.96 -39.76 12.48
CA ALA A 893 -15.30 -41.07 12.55
C ALA A 893 -14.46 -41.45 11.33
N VAL A 894 -14.49 -40.67 10.24
CA VAL A 894 -13.80 -40.90 8.95
C VAL A 894 -12.25 -40.92 9.06
N ASN A 895 -11.69 -40.68 10.25
CA ASN A 895 -10.24 -40.74 10.51
C ASN A 895 -9.75 -42.10 11.05
N ASP A 896 -10.67 -42.99 11.44
CA ASP A 896 -10.36 -44.35 11.93
C ASP A 896 -11.34 -45.35 11.33
N ARG A 897 -10.82 -46.31 10.56
CA ARG A 897 -11.66 -47.25 9.81
C ARG A 897 -12.41 -48.24 10.72
N LYS A 898 -11.85 -48.58 11.89
CA LYS A 898 -12.52 -49.45 12.88
C LYS A 898 -13.59 -48.69 13.64
N LEU A 899 -13.30 -47.44 14.00
CA LEU A 899 -14.28 -46.56 14.64
C LEU A 899 -15.45 -46.32 13.69
N LEU A 900 -15.18 -45.99 12.42
CA LEU A 900 -16.19 -45.77 11.39
C LEU A 900 -17.10 -47.00 11.22
N GLN A 901 -16.54 -48.20 11.08
CA GLN A 901 -17.37 -49.41 10.94
C GLN A 901 -18.21 -49.72 12.18
N LYS A 902 -17.70 -49.40 13.38
CA LYS A 902 -18.45 -49.55 14.63
C LYS A 902 -19.63 -48.58 14.68
N GLU A 903 -19.43 -47.31 14.30
CA GLU A 903 -20.48 -46.31 14.27
C GLU A 903 -21.51 -46.59 13.17
N ILE A 904 -21.09 -47.05 11.98
CA ILE A 904 -22.00 -47.53 10.91
C ILE A 904 -22.91 -48.65 11.45
N ALA A 905 -22.34 -49.65 12.11
CA ALA A 905 -23.12 -50.76 12.67
C ALA A 905 -24.07 -50.29 13.78
N SER A 906 -23.63 -49.35 14.62
CA SER A 906 -24.45 -48.75 15.67
C SER A 906 -25.65 -47.99 15.10
N LEU A 907 -25.44 -47.18 14.05
CA LEU A 907 -26.49 -46.39 13.40
C LEU A 907 -27.48 -47.29 12.65
N ARG A 908 -27.01 -48.28 11.88
CA ARG A 908 -27.89 -49.26 11.22
C ARG A 908 -28.77 -49.99 12.22
N ASN A 909 -28.24 -50.35 13.40
CA ASN A 909 -29.02 -51.00 14.46
C ASN A 909 -29.96 -50.04 15.21
N LYS A 910 -29.60 -48.74 15.31
CA LYS A 910 -30.44 -47.72 15.95
C LYS A 910 -31.68 -47.40 15.11
N TYR A 911 -31.55 -47.43 13.79
CA TYR A 911 -32.60 -47.02 12.85
C TYR A 911 -33.29 -48.17 12.11
N SER A 912 -32.86 -49.43 12.26
CA SER A 912 -33.43 -50.58 11.54
C SER A 912 -34.93 -50.82 11.78
N ASP A 913 -35.45 -50.44 12.95
CA ASP A 913 -36.87 -50.57 13.32
C ASP A 913 -37.50 -49.21 13.65
N ALA A 914 -36.87 -48.10 13.25
CA ALA A 914 -37.36 -46.76 13.55
C ALA A 914 -38.48 -46.37 12.57
N GLU A 915 -39.72 -46.27 13.06
CA GLU A 915 -40.83 -45.68 12.31
C GLU A 915 -40.66 -44.15 12.27
N LEU A 916 -39.93 -43.66 11.26
CA LEU A 916 -39.77 -42.24 10.96
C LEU A 916 -40.55 -41.90 9.68
N ASP A 917 -41.06 -40.67 9.60
CA ASP A 917 -41.95 -40.22 8.51
C ASP A 917 -41.23 -39.94 7.16
N PHE A 918 -40.00 -40.42 7.00
CA PHE A 918 -39.19 -40.33 5.78
C PHE A 918 -38.37 -41.61 5.57
N ASP A 919 -37.83 -41.83 4.36
CA ASP A 919 -37.01 -43.02 4.05
C ASP A 919 -35.60 -42.90 4.67
N VAL A 920 -35.52 -43.23 5.95
CA VAL A 920 -34.29 -43.16 6.76
C VAL A 920 -33.20 -44.03 6.17
N ASP A 921 -33.54 -45.20 5.64
CA ASP A 921 -32.58 -46.14 5.08
C ASP A 921 -31.90 -45.54 3.84
N ALA A 922 -32.67 -44.90 2.95
CA ALA A 922 -32.11 -44.22 1.78
C ALA A 922 -31.11 -43.12 2.17
N VAL A 923 -31.48 -42.25 3.12
CA VAL A 923 -30.61 -41.15 3.58
C VAL A 923 -29.38 -41.68 4.32
N LEU A 924 -29.57 -42.67 5.19
CA LEU A 924 -28.50 -43.24 6.00
C LEU A 924 -27.47 -43.97 5.11
N GLU A 925 -27.92 -44.73 4.12
CA GLU A 925 -27.02 -45.45 3.20
C GLU A 925 -26.25 -44.50 2.25
N ASP A 926 -26.86 -43.40 1.81
CA ASP A 926 -26.14 -42.36 1.04
C ASP A 926 -25.01 -41.73 1.87
N VAL A 927 -25.32 -41.37 3.12
CA VAL A 927 -24.34 -40.76 4.04
C VAL A 927 -23.23 -41.76 4.41
N ILE A 928 -23.57 -43.04 4.66
CA ILE A 928 -22.58 -44.11 4.89
C ILE A 928 -21.69 -44.26 3.67
N SER A 929 -22.27 -44.34 2.47
CA SER A 929 -21.53 -44.47 1.21
C SER A 929 -20.57 -43.30 0.99
N SER A 930 -21.01 -42.07 1.32
CA SER A 930 -20.19 -40.86 1.27
C SER A 930 -19.02 -40.92 2.27
N ALA A 931 -19.27 -41.35 3.50
CA ALA A 931 -18.25 -41.51 4.53
C ALA A 931 -17.22 -42.62 4.19
N GLU A 932 -17.69 -43.75 3.63
CA GLU A 932 -16.84 -44.85 3.15
C GLU A 932 -15.96 -44.41 1.96
N ASN A 933 -16.52 -43.65 1.02
CA ASN A 933 -15.75 -43.05 -0.08
C ASN A 933 -14.72 -42.04 0.42
N ALA A 934 -15.06 -41.23 1.42
CA ALA A 934 -14.15 -40.25 2.00
C ALA A 934 -12.93 -40.90 2.69
N ILE A 935 -13.15 -41.97 3.47
CA ILE A 935 -12.04 -42.70 4.10
C ILE A 935 -11.19 -43.48 3.09
N ASP A 936 -11.80 -44.00 2.02
CA ASP A 936 -11.10 -44.64 0.90
C ASP A 936 -10.26 -43.65 0.10
N THR A 937 -10.75 -42.44 -0.12
CA THR A 937 -10.00 -41.36 -0.77
C THR A 937 -8.77 -40.97 0.05
N LYS A 938 -8.90 -40.87 1.38
CA LYS A 938 -7.77 -40.61 2.28
C LYS A 938 -6.70 -41.72 2.21
N ASP A 939 -7.09 -42.99 2.18
CA ASP A 939 -6.17 -44.12 1.97
C ASP A 939 -5.47 -44.01 0.61
N HIS A 940 -6.18 -43.70 -0.48
CA HIS A 940 -5.60 -43.56 -1.82
C HIS A 940 -4.57 -42.42 -1.91
N VAL A 941 -4.89 -41.24 -1.35
CA VAL A 941 -3.96 -40.10 -1.33
C VAL A 941 -2.68 -40.47 -0.58
N TRP A 942 -2.82 -41.08 0.60
CA TRP A 942 -1.67 -41.51 1.39
C TRP A 942 -0.83 -42.57 0.66
N ARG A 943 -1.47 -43.56 0.00
CA ARG A 943 -0.80 -44.55 -0.85
C ARG A 943 0.04 -43.91 -1.94
N THR A 944 -0.53 -42.95 -2.67
CA THR A 944 0.16 -42.31 -3.79
C THR A 944 1.43 -41.58 -3.34
N GLN A 945 1.41 -41.02 -2.13
CA GLN A 945 2.53 -40.26 -1.57
C GLN A 945 3.60 -41.14 -0.93
N TYR A 946 3.22 -42.20 -0.21
CA TYR A 946 4.13 -42.96 0.65
C TYR A 946 4.41 -44.40 0.19
N LEU A 947 3.75 -44.90 -0.86
CA LEU A 947 3.96 -46.26 -1.36
C LEU A 947 5.00 -46.30 -2.51
N THR A 948 6.07 -45.51 -2.37
CA THR A 948 7.29 -45.55 -3.20
C THR A 948 8.53 -45.29 -2.33
N LEU A 949 9.69 -45.88 -2.67
CA LEU A 949 10.97 -45.64 -1.98
C LEU A 949 11.82 -44.55 -2.68
N GLY A 950 11.20 -43.72 -3.53
CA GLY A 950 11.88 -42.64 -4.26
C GLY A 950 13.03 -43.15 -5.14
N ASN A 951 14.18 -42.47 -5.07
CA ASN A 951 15.40 -42.81 -5.80
C ASN A 951 16.26 -43.87 -5.08
N GLN A 952 15.74 -44.50 -4.02
CA GLN A 952 16.43 -45.51 -3.20
C GLN A 952 17.75 -45.00 -2.58
N THR A 953 17.88 -43.69 -2.37
CA THR A 953 19.03 -43.11 -1.66
C THR A 953 18.87 -43.27 -0.16
N ARG A 954 19.98 -43.31 0.59
CA ARG A 954 19.94 -43.55 2.05
C ARG A 954 19.16 -42.47 2.80
N GLU A 955 19.33 -41.20 2.42
CA GLU A 955 18.63 -40.07 3.05
C GLU A 955 17.11 -40.16 2.81
N GLU A 956 16.69 -40.43 1.58
CA GLU A 956 15.26 -40.58 1.24
C GLU A 956 14.63 -41.79 1.94
N ILE A 957 15.36 -42.92 2.06
CA ILE A 957 14.87 -44.11 2.77
C ILE A 957 14.73 -43.86 4.28
N HIS A 958 15.66 -43.11 4.90
CA HIS A 958 15.56 -42.74 6.31
C HIS A 958 14.37 -41.80 6.57
N ILE A 959 14.20 -40.78 5.73
CA ILE A 959 13.05 -39.85 5.80
C ILE A 959 11.73 -40.62 5.62
N TRP A 960 11.69 -41.55 4.67
CA TRP A 960 10.52 -42.40 4.44
C TRP A 960 10.20 -43.28 5.66
N LYS A 961 11.21 -43.88 6.30
CA LYS A 961 11.03 -44.69 7.52
C LYS A 961 10.51 -43.89 8.71
N ASP A 962 10.99 -42.67 8.89
CA ASP A 962 10.51 -41.79 9.97
C ASP A 962 9.06 -41.36 9.72
N ASN A 963 8.72 -41.01 8.48
CA ASN A 963 7.37 -40.60 8.10
C ASN A 963 6.35 -41.77 8.12
N THR A 964 6.80 -43.02 7.96
CA THR A 964 5.95 -44.23 8.00
C THR A 964 6.07 -45.01 9.31
N ARG A 965 6.63 -44.37 10.36
CA ARG A 965 6.81 -44.98 11.69
C ARG A 965 5.48 -45.26 12.39
N ILE A 966 4.52 -44.34 12.29
CA ILE A 966 3.17 -44.48 12.82
C ILE A 966 2.20 -44.47 11.64
N LEU A 967 1.54 -45.60 11.40
CA LEU A 967 0.57 -45.73 10.31
C LEU A 967 -0.77 -45.14 10.74
N PRO A 968 -1.37 -44.24 9.95
CA PRO A 968 -2.69 -43.70 10.25
C PRO A 968 -3.79 -44.78 10.30
N ALA A 969 -4.76 -44.61 11.21
CA ALA A 969 -5.83 -45.59 11.46
C ALA A 969 -6.89 -45.70 10.34
N PHE A 970 -6.88 -44.79 9.37
CA PHE A 970 -7.78 -44.82 8.21
C PHE A 970 -7.31 -45.76 7.08
N LEU A 971 -6.06 -46.21 7.12
CA LEU A 971 -5.45 -47.03 6.07
C LEU A 971 -6.11 -48.42 5.97
N LYS A 972 -6.21 -48.94 4.74
CA LYS A 972 -6.66 -50.32 4.50
C LYS A 972 -5.59 -51.33 4.92
N GLN A 973 -6.02 -52.53 5.31
CA GLN A 973 -5.12 -53.62 5.70
C GLN A 973 -4.13 -53.97 4.56
N GLU A 974 -4.60 -53.98 3.31
CA GLU A 974 -3.75 -54.16 2.13
C GLU A 974 -2.65 -53.08 2.02
N THR A 975 -2.95 -51.84 2.41
CA THR A 975 -1.98 -50.72 2.41
C THR A 975 -0.90 -50.95 3.46
N ILE A 976 -1.31 -51.38 4.65
CA ILE A 976 -0.42 -51.69 5.77
C ILE A 976 0.54 -52.80 5.38
N GLU A 977 0.03 -53.90 4.80
CA GLU A 977 0.83 -55.03 4.33
C GLU A 977 1.81 -54.64 3.20
N ALA A 978 1.39 -53.76 2.29
CA ALA A 978 2.26 -53.25 1.23
C ALA A 978 3.39 -52.37 1.78
N VAL A 979 3.12 -51.55 2.81
CA VAL A 979 4.14 -50.76 3.51
C VAL A 979 5.11 -51.67 4.27
N GLU A 980 4.63 -52.74 4.90
CA GLU A 980 5.50 -53.72 5.56
C GLU A 980 6.43 -54.42 4.58
N LYS A 981 5.95 -54.79 3.38
CA LYS A 981 6.81 -55.32 2.31
C LYS A 981 7.87 -54.31 1.87
N MET A 982 7.51 -53.04 1.71
CA MET A 982 8.49 -52.01 1.38
C MET A 982 9.45 -51.70 2.55
N LYS A 983 9.04 -51.85 3.81
CA LYS A 983 9.96 -51.76 4.96
C LYS A 983 11.04 -52.83 4.88
N ILE A 984 10.66 -54.07 4.54
CA ILE A 984 11.62 -55.16 4.32
C ILE A 984 12.57 -54.84 3.15
N GLU A 985 12.07 -54.31 2.04
CA GLU A 985 12.90 -53.90 0.90
C GLU A 985 13.85 -52.74 1.25
N ALA A 986 13.35 -51.74 1.97
CA ALA A 986 14.15 -50.63 2.49
C ALA A 986 15.25 -51.11 3.45
N ASP A 987 14.93 -52.06 4.34
CA ASP A 987 15.89 -52.69 5.26
C ASP A 987 16.98 -53.46 4.50
N GLN A 988 16.61 -54.15 3.41
CA GLN A 988 17.57 -54.84 2.55
C GLN A 988 18.48 -53.85 1.81
N ILE A 989 17.96 -52.73 1.30
CA ILE A 989 18.75 -51.69 0.63
C ILE A 989 19.73 -51.06 1.63
N VAL A 990 19.28 -50.70 2.83
CA VAL A 990 20.13 -50.15 3.89
C VAL A 990 21.19 -51.17 4.30
N SER A 991 20.81 -52.42 4.54
CA SER A 991 21.73 -53.52 4.93
C SER A 991 22.79 -53.78 3.85
N LYS A 992 22.39 -53.88 2.58
CA LYS A 992 23.31 -54.06 1.46
C LYS A 992 24.29 -52.89 1.35
N ALA A 993 23.80 -51.67 1.51
CA ALA A 993 24.64 -50.48 1.47
C ALA A 993 25.61 -50.42 2.66
N MET A 994 25.20 -50.85 3.87
CA MET A 994 26.10 -50.96 5.02
C MET A 994 27.18 -52.05 4.81
N ILE A 995 26.82 -53.18 4.20
CA ILE A 995 27.79 -54.23 3.85
C ILE A 995 28.76 -53.71 2.77
N GLU A 996 28.27 -52.99 1.77
CA GLU A 996 29.11 -52.35 0.75
C GLU A 996 30.08 -51.33 1.35
N ASP A 997 29.65 -50.54 2.35
CA ASP A 997 30.53 -49.65 3.12
C ASP A 997 31.60 -50.44 3.88
N VAL A 998 31.22 -51.50 4.60
CA VAL A 998 32.17 -52.36 5.31
C VAL A 998 33.19 -52.97 4.34
N VAL A 999 32.75 -53.44 3.17
CA VAL A 999 33.64 -53.96 2.11
C VAL A 999 34.52 -52.87 1.51
N PHE A 1000 33.99 -51.66 1.32
CA PHE A 1000 34.73 -50.50 0.83
C PHE A 1000 35.84 -50.09 1.80
N TYR A 1001 35.52 -49.99 3.09
CA TYR A 1001 36.50 -49.69 4.14
C TYR A 1001 37.50 -50.83 4.30
N PHE A 1002 37.07 -52.10 4.26
CA PHE A 1002 37.96 -53.26 4.29
C PHE A 1002 38.96 -53.27 3.12
N LYS A 1003 38.53 -52.87 1.91
CA LYS A 1003 39.41 -52.71 0.75
C LYS A 1003 40.40 -51.55 0.87
N LYS A 1004 40.18 -50.57 1.75
CA LYS A 1004 41.14 -49.48 2.01
C LYS A 1004 42.22 -49.83 3.03
N LEU A 1005 42.03 -50.89 3.82
CA LEU A 1005 43.03 -51.38 4.77
C LEU A 1005 44.26 -51.97 4.06
N ASN A 1006 45.43 -51.82 4.68
CA ASN A 1006 46.68 -52.39 4.19
C ASN A 1006 46.74 -53.92 4.45
N PRO A 1007 47.74 -54.67 3.90
CA PRO A 1007 47.76 -56.13 3.99
C PRO A 1007 47.78 -56.69 5.42
N GLU A 1008 48.51 -56.05 6.34
CA GLU A 1008 48.56 -56.48 7.75
C GLU A 1008 47.25 -56.18 8.48
N GLU A 1009 46.66 -55.01 8.24
CA GLU A 1009 45.38 -54.61 8.81
C GLU A 1009 44.21 -55.48 8.34
N ARG A 1010 44.18 -55.88 7.06
CA ARG A 1010 43.17 -56.82 6.54
C ARG A 1010 43.26 -58.18 7.22
N THR A 1011 44.48 -58.65 7.47
CA THR A 1011 44.73 -59.93 8.15
C THR A 1011 44.26 -59.88 9.60
N ARG A 1012 44.52 -58.76 10.29
CA ARG A 1012 44.06 -58.52 11.67
C ARG A 1012 42.54 -58.32 11.77
N CYS A 1013 41.93 -57.63 10.81
CA CYS A 1013 40.49 -57.42 10.73
C CYS A 1013 39.74 -58.74 10.47
N LEU A 1014 40.26 -59.61 9.59
CA LEU A 1014 39.73 -60.96 9.39
C LEU A 1014 39.89 -61.83 10.64
N ALA A 1015 41.02 -61.73 11.36
CA ALA A 1015 41.20 -62.46 12.62
C ALA A 1015 40.17 -62.04 13.69
N LEU A 1016 39.87 -60.75 13.80
CA LEU A 1016 38.86 -60.21 14.71
C LEU A 1016 37.42 -60.58 14.33
N LEU A 1017 37.11 -60.60 13.02
CA LEU A 1017 35.79 -61.04 12.54
C LEU A 1017 35.58 -62.55 12.76
N MET A 1018 36.64 -63.36 12.73
CA MET A 1018 36.55 -64.80 13.00
C MET A 1018 36.58 -65.16 14.50
N SER A 1019 37.13 -64.31 15.38
CA SER A 1019 37.21 -64.60 16.82
C SER A 1019 35.89 -64.40 17.57
N ASN A 1020 34.90 -63.73 16.98
CA ASN A 1020 33.63 -63.41 17.63
C ASN A 1020 32.46 -64.34 17.27
N ASN A 1021 32.73 -65.52 16.68
CA ASN A 1021 31.69 -66.50 16.34
C ASN A 1021 31.40 -67.54 17.46
N GLU A 1022 31.76 -67.26 18.72
CA GLU A 1022 31.38 -68.14 19.85
C GLU A 1022 30.18 -67.67 20.68
N ASP A 1023 29.59 -66.50 20.39
CA ASP A 1023 28.31 -66.07 21.01
C ASP A 1023 27.37 -65.47 19.94
N CYS A 1024 26.75 -66.32 19.12
CA CYS A 1024 25.50 -66.05 18.40
C CYS A 1024 24.77 -67.36 18.08
#